data_AF-A0A507CF84-F1
#
_entry.id   AF-A0A507CF84-F1
#
_cell.length_a   1.000
_cell.length_b   1.000
_cell.length_c   1.000
_cell.angle_alpha   90.00
_cell.angle_beta   90.00
_cell.angle_gamma   90.00
#
_symmetry.space_group_name_H-M   'P 1'
#
loop_
_entity.id
_entity.type
_entity.pdbx_description
1 polymer ?
#
loop_
_entity_poly.entity_id
_entity_poly.type
_entity_poly.pdbx_seq_one_letter_code
_entity_poly.pdbx_strand_id
1 'polypeptide(L)'
;MEEATHSIVRTLPPVNGSSASRSLKERFVGDLQGTSKASTLRFEVEREKDFPDADGRYSHGVVDLKRFKSLSYKAIDAAGSMPTRTRDDDSKTVKDQTSTRERNEIRHKRRHSHETVAVSVRQLFQIDVQATAANLLKQEDTDDNEQITVEDGGPKVFCLATENSNGFRQVPIRGAYQLANLLQELAIAQEHNRKYISLSQERLNEPPVTRLARRIGENFWDSLTRRIDEQGLLVIGSDPKDRATNPIPRIYVPYEDEFALQYYQKVAEKYSKRDPPIPLEVIKLPQDITPEYVMTLNDTPGLLSLALRVTDRGTDKEVVKGTPYVVPGGRFNEMYGWDSYFEALGLLVDERPKLAASMVENFCYEIEHYGKILNANRTYYLTRSQPPFLTDMAIQTLKVLQQFHGNEYDAARSKRWLGQALRASVKELFSVWLAAPRLDRNVGLCKYHPSGKGVPPETEATHFDHILQPYAKRYNLSVEEYIEKYNSGEIHQPELDEYLLHDRAVRESGHDTTYRFEKICAHLATVDLNSLTYKYMIDLSKSIKSLYDGWFTVSVRRGKDDVHWKQFNSWLETVKKYGVEDSIGKPATLSKDGSVTYDSWTGPGGEWDSSWGAGIIVIDDHAATTPVSANGFSAPMVDESDPTTFITYTIPEHDDSKTFTVSINHRLFDALAKRTRDLINLYLWNEEAGLYFDFDCSRANRTTYESVTTLWPMWASLSNPAQVDRMLPIALSKFEVAGGLVAGTESSRGPISLDRPNRQWDYPFGWAPHQMLAWKGLAQYGYRDVAERLAYRWMYTVMRAFVDFNGVVVEKLDVVGMTHRVAAEYGNVGADFKRVVKEGFGWMNASVKVALHEYVPRSLYIRNLNHLVPPERVFFKVEGDGHIVVARDQRSHEEEEDIKGQPISPSSSPEPVFEDPSTGDIFGSVEDSSPLRGMMSHPSTGGPPSPIEVKAS
;
A
#
# COMPACT_ATOMS: atom_id res chain seq x y z
N MET A 1 46.47 44.40 -22.44
CA MET A 1 47.47 44.16 -23.51
C MET A 1 46.77 43.29 -24.53
N GLU A 2 46.60 43.89 -25.71
CA GLU A 2 46.17 43.33 -27.01
C GLU A 2 44.80 42.63 -27.01
N GLU A 3 43.70 43.35 -27.31
CA GLU A 3 43.26 43.84 -28.64
C GLU A 3 42.91 42.67 -29.58
N ALA A 4 41.82 42.68 -30.36
CA ALA A 4 41.07 43.79 -30.93
C ALA A 4 39.74 43.22 -31.47
N THR A 5 38.58 43.86 -31.24
CA THR A 5 37.80 44.64 -32.26
C THR A 5 37.03 43.81 -33.29
N HIS A 6 35.90 44.19 -33.91
CA HIS A 6 35.12 45.41 -34.15
C HIS A 6 33.74 44.88 -34.68
N SER A 7 32.61 45.57 -34.85
CA SER A 7 31.91 46.73 -34.29
C SER A 7 30.86 47.19 -35.33
N ILE A 8 29.76 47.81 -34.87
CA ILE A 8 28.92 48.81 -35.60
C ILE A 8 27.96 48.14 -36.64
N VAL A 9 26.63 48.33 -36.62
CA VAL A 9 25.88 49.54 -37.01
C VAL A 9 24.37 49.34 -36.71
N ARG A 10 23.77 50.31 -35.96
CA ARG A 10 22.48 51.03 -36.14
C ARG A 10 21.22 50.23 -36.56
N THR A 11 19.98 50.47 -36.12
CA THR A 11 19.25 51.71 -35.80
C THR A 11 17.81 51.31 -35.40
N LEU A 12 17.26 51.91 -34.33
CA LEU A 12 15.83 52.24 -34.20
C LEU A 12 15.75 53.77 -34.21
N PRO A 13 14.73 54.43 -34.80
CA PRO A 13 13.48 54.80 -34.07
C PRO A 13 12.27 55.06 -35.05
N PRO A 14 11.18 55.83 -34.76
CA PRO A 14 10.52 56.26 -33.50
C PRO A 14 8.94 56.13 -33.47
N VAL A 15 8.38 56.18 -32.25
CA VAL A 15 7.30 57.07 -31.71
C VAL A 15 5.88 57.17 -32.35
N ASN A 16 4.85 56.95 -31.51
CA ASN A 16 3.72 57.85 -31.17
C ASN A 16 2.78 57.09 -30.17
N GLY A 17 2.18 57.61 -29.10
CA GLY A 17 2.02 58.96 -28.55
C GLY A 17 0.65 59.07 -27.84
N SER A 18 0.62 59.77 -26.68
CA SER A 18 -0.54 60.29 -25.91
C SER A 18 -1.24 59.33 -24.90
N SER A 19 -1.09 59.49 -23.57
CA SER A 19 -1.61 60.49 -22.59
C SER A 19 -2.93 59.99 -21.94
N ALA A 20 -3.26 60.14 -20.65
CA ALA A 20 -2.92 61.08 -19.58
C ALA A 20 -3.21 60.38 -18.21
N SER A 21 -2.44 60.45 -17.12
CA SER A 21 -2.00 61.54 -16.21
C SER A 21 -2.77 61.59 -14.86
N ARG A 22 -1.99 61.87 -13.79
CA ARG A 22 -2.32 62.35 -12.41
C ARG A 22 -2.48 61.24 -11.34
N SER A 23 -1.86 61.32 -10.15
CA SER A 23 -1.06 62.36 -9.45
C SER A 23 -0.22 61.67 -8.35
N LEU A 24 1.10 61.89 -8.21
CA LEU A 24 1.80 63.01 -7.54
C LEU A 24 1.58 63.11 -6.02
N LYS A 25 2.61 62.74 -5.23
CA LYS A 25 3.42 63.62 -4.32
C LYS A 25 4.04 62.80 -3.17
N GLU A 26 5.37 62.68 -3.10
CA GLU A 26 6.31 63.60 -2.42
C GLU A 26 6.19 63.48 -0.88
N ARG A 27 7.23 63.37 -0.03
CA ARG A 27 8.63 63.80 -0.15
C ARG A 27 9.42 63.48 1.14
N PHE A 28 10.73 63.41 0.97
CA PHE A 28 11.82 63.88 1.83
C PHE A 28 12.52 62.98 2.87
N VAL A 29 13.85 63.06 2.70
CA VAL A 29 15.03 62.39 3.26
C VAL A 29 15.77 63.36 4.19
N GLY A 30 16.58 62.83 5.12
CA GLY A 30 17.70 63.54 5.75
C GLY A 30 18.13 62.84 7.05
N ASP A 31 18.91 61.77 7.01
CA ASP A 31 20.40 61.70 7.04
C ASP A 31 21.05 62.14 8.35
N LEU A 32 21.78 61.20 9.00
CA LEU A 32 23.17 61.38 9.47
C LEU A 32 23.79 60.03 9.90
N GLN A 33 25.06 59.87 9.52
CA GLN A 33 25.82 58.63 9.27
C GLN A 33 26.48 58.01 10.52
N GLY A 34 26.79 56.70 10.47
CA GLY A 34 27.72 56.05 11.41
C GLY A 34 27.81 54.52 11.32
N THR A 35 28.63 54.03 10.39
CA THR A 35 29.38 52.74 10.35
C THR A 35 29.07 51.60 11.35
N SER A 36 28.69 50.43 10.86
CA SER A 36 29.49 49.17 10.90
C SER A 36 28.67 47.96 10.43
N LYS A 37 29.28 47.13 9.58
CA LYS A 37 28.75 45.85 9.11
C LYS A 37 28.79 44.82 10.24
N ALA A 38 27.66 44.20 10.54
CA ALA A 38 27.60 42.85 11.10
C ALA A 38 26.30 42.16 10.66
N SER A 39 26.47 40.94 10.17
CA SER A 39 25.52 40.03 9.54
C SER A 39 24.23 39.74 10.31
N THR A 40 23.09 39.74 9.61
CA THR A 40 22.09 38.67 9.77
C THR A 40 21.32 38.47 8.46
N LEU A 41 21.66 37.37 7.78
CA LEU A 41 20.90 36.81 6.66
C LEU A 41 19.45 36.55 7.11
N ARG A 42 18.48 37.12 6.40
CA ARG A 42 17.10 36.64 6.41
C ARG A 42 16.94 35.72 5.20
N PHE A 43 16.92 34.43 5.45
CA PHE A 43 16.37 33.45 4.53
C PHE A 43 14.87 33.39 4.78
N GLU A 44 14.07 33.87 3.83
CA GLU A 44 12.68 33.45 3.71
C GLU A 44 12.70 32.08 3.02
N VAL A 45 12.62 31.02 3.83
CA VAL A 45 12.27 29.68 3.35
C VAL A 45 10.75 29.64 3.24
N GLU A 46 10.25 29.75 2.02
CA GLU A 46 8.88 29.33 1.71
C GLU A 46 8.77 27.82 1.94
N ARG A 47 8.07 27.48 3.03
CA ARG A 47 7.71 26.12 3.43
C ARG A 47 6.92 25.45 2.31
N GLU A 48 7.54 24.46 1.67
CA GLU A 48 6.91 23.46 0.81
C GLU A 48 5.92 22.65 1.69
N LYS A 49 4.62 22.93 1.58
CA LYS A 49 3.60 22.40 2.51
C LYS A 49 3.17 20.95 2.23
N ASP A 50 3.61 20.34 1.13
CA ASP A 50 3.01 19.08 0.67
C ASP A 50 3.89 17.83 0.83
N PHE A 51 5.08 17.96 1.42
CA PHE A 51 5.86 16.83 1.90
C PHE A 51 6.56 17.26 3.18
N PRO A 52 6.21 16.71 4.37
CA PRO A 52 7.00 16.98 5.55
C PRO A 52 8.41 16.41 5.32
N ASP A 53 9.39 17.29 5.19
CA ASP A 53 10.74 16.97 5.64
C ASP A 53 10.62 16.40 7.07
N ALA A 54 11.33 15.31 7.34
CA ALA A 54 11.24 14.50 8.55
C ALA A 54 11.66 15.22 9.85
N ASP A 55 11.77 16.55 9.84
CA ASP A 55 12.06 17.38 11.00
C ASP A 55 11.06 18.54 11.07
N GLY A 56 9.99 18.37 11.85
CA GLY A 56 9.21 19.50 12.33
C GLY A 56 7.69 19.40 12.21
N ARG A 57 7.06 18.40 12.83
CA ARG A 57 5.64 18.47 13.23
C ARG A 57 5.41 17.85 14.61
N TYR A 58 5.90 18.55 15.63
CA TYR A 58 5.41 18.39 17.00
C TYR A 58 4.84 19.74 17.47
N SER A 59 3.61 20.05 17.11
CA SER A 59 2.78 20.82 18.03
C SER A 59 2.18 19.82 19.01
N HIS A 60 2.96 19.40 20.00
CA HIS A 60 2.37 18.86 21.20
C HIS A 60 1.34 19.88 21.68
N GLY A 61 0.12 19.44 22.00
CA GLY A 61 -0.90 20.23 22.69
C GLY A 61 -0.50 20.59 24.13
N VAL A 62 0.77 20.93 24.35
CA VAL A 62 1.29 21.67 25.50
C VAL A 62 1.30 23.13 25.05
N VAL A 63 0.40 23.91 25.63
CA VAL A 63 0.29 25.34 25.36
C VAL A 63 1.66 26.01 25.58
N ASP A 64 2.27 26.50 24.51
CA ASP A 64 3.39 27.43 24.60
C ASP A 64 2.82 28.81 25.00
N LEU A 65 3.10 29.24 26.23
CA LEU A 65 2.61 30.47 26.87
C LEU A 65 3.18 31.77 26.23
N LYS A 66 3.45 31.82 24.92
CA LYS A 66 4.05 33.00 24.26
C LYS A 66 3.37 33.55 23.01
N ARG A 67 2.21 33.05 22.59
CA ARG A 67 1.43 33.69 21.50
C ARG A 67 -0.08 33.75 21.77
N PHE A 68 -0.47 34.70 22.60
CA PHE A 68 -1.79 35.34 22.51
C PHE A 68 -1.59 36.86 22.47
N LYS A 69 -1.70 37.44 21.27
CA LYS A 69 -2.06 38.85 21.09
C LYS A 69 -3.03 38.94 19.93
N SER A 70 -4.31 39.07 20.28
CA SER A 70 -5.24 40.11 19.80
C SER A 70 -6.66 39.57 19.71
N LEU A 71 -7.37 39.55 20.83
CA LEU A 71 -8.80 39.80 20.85
C LEU A 71 -9.06 40.77 22.00
N SER A 72 -9.70 41.88 21.65
CA SER A 72 -9.78 43.10 22.44
C SER A 72 -10.66 42.93 23.68
N TYR A 73 -10.24 43.48 24.82
CA TYR A 73 -11.17 43.87 25.88
C TYR A 73 -10.75 45.21 26.51
N LYS A 74 -11.75 46.07 26.66
CA LYS A 74 -11.68 47.40 27.28
C LYS A 74 -11.28 47.29 28.76
N ALA A 75 -10.60 48.35 29.20
CA ALA A 75 -10.11 48.59 30.56
C ALA A 75 -11.15 48.33 31.66
N ILE A 76 -10.72 47.62 32.70
CA ILE A 76 -11.09 47.87 34.10
C ILE A 76 -9.83 47.66 34.96
N ASP A 77 -9.45 48.72 35.67
CA ASP A 77 -8.36 48.78 36.63
C ASP A 77 -8.64 48.00 37.93
N ALA A 78 -7.52 47.68 38.59
CA ALA A 78 -7.32 47.51 40.04
C ALA A 78 -7.43 46.11 40.69
N ALA A 79 -6.30 45.77 41.33
CA ALA A 79 -6.10 44.97 42.54
C ALA A 79 -5.56 43.52 42.39
N GLY A 80 -4.31 43.34 42.85
CA GLY A 80 -3.83 42.09 43.47
C GLY A 80 -2.82 41.25 42.66
N SER A 81 -1.53 41.53 42.84
CA SER A 81 -0.43 40.67 42.37
C SER A 81 -0.40 39.34 43.13
N MET A 82 -0.45 38.21 42.42
CA MET A 82 -0.07 36.86 42.90
C MET A 82 1.07 36.35 42.01
N PRO A 83 2.21 35.90 42.55
CA PRO A 83 3.35 35.47 41.74
C PRO A 83 3.15 34.08 41.14
N THR A 84 3.27 33.96 39.82
CA THR A 84 3.28 32.70 39.05
C THR A 84 4.67 32.07 39.04
N ARG A 85 4.79 30.79 39.45
CA ARG A 85 6.05 30.05 39.65
C ARG A 85 6.35 29.01 38.56
N THR A 86 5.84 29.20 37.34
CA THR A 86 5.99 28.23 36.22
C THR A 86 7.33 28.31 35.50
N ARG A 87 8.27 29.16 35.93
CA ARG A 87 9.55 29.39 35.24
C ARG A 87 10.79 29.47 36.13
N ASP A 88 10.66 29.85 37.40
CA ASP A 88 11.78 29.99 38.33
C ASP A 88 11.71 28.90 39.42
N ASP A 89 12.68 27.98 39.38
CA ASP A 89 12.82 26.85 40.30
C ASP A 89 13.77 27.25 41.43
N ASP A 90 13.23 27.66 42.59
CA ASP A 90 14.04 27.72 43.81
C ASP A 90 14.21 26.31 44.36
N SER A 91 15.39 26.00 44.86
CA SER A 91 15.75 24.73 45.50
C SER A 91 14.73 24.30 46.57
N LYS A 92 13.79 23.43 46.20
CA LYS A 92 12.87 22.81 47.16
C LYS A 92 13.61 21.75 47.98
N THR A 93 14.09 22.16 49.14
CA THR A 93 14.29 21.26 50.28
C THR A 93 12.91 20.79 50.74
N VAL A 94 12.52 19.59 50.33
CA VAL A 94 11.43 18.86 51.01
C VAL A 94 11.97 18.52 52.39
N LYS A 95 11.30 18.99 53.45
CA LYS A 95 11.67 18.68 54.84
C LYS A 95 11.70 17.16 55.02
N ASP A 96 12.91 16.64 55.14
CA ASP A 96 13.20 15.33 55.71
C ASP A 96 12.85 15.40 57.21
N GLN A 97 11.65 14.93 57.56
CA GLN A 97 11.30 14.61 58.93
C GLN A 97 11.12 13.09 59.02
N THR A 98 12.24 12.41 59.24
CA THR A 98 12.39 11.31 60.20
C THR A 98 11.11 10.53 60.52
N SER A 99 10.75 9.61 59.62
CA SER A 99 10.02 8.39 60.00
C SER A 99 10.56 7.17 59.23
N THR A 100 11.84 6.90 59.37
CA THR A 100 12.44 5.58 59.11
C THR A 100 11.96 4.60 60.19
N ARG A 101 10.72 4.15 60.05
CA ARG A 101 10.20 2.93 60.65
C ARG A 101 9.26 2.28 59.65
N GLU A 102 9.72 1.15 59.10
CA GLU A 102 8.94 0.07 58.48
C GLU A 102 7.55 0.46 57.99
N ARG A 103 7.47 1.18 56.86
CA ARG A 103 6.27 1.10 56.02
C ARG A 103 6.47 -0.08 55.11
N ASN A 104 5.85 -1.22 55.46
CA ASN A 104 5.49 -2.26 54.50
C ASN A 104 5.09 -1.58 53.17
N GLU A 105 5.57 -2.08 52.03
CA GLU A 105 5.17 -1.60 50.70
C GLU A 105 3.64 -1.45 50.65
N ILE A 106 3.10 -0.24 50.86
CA ILE A 106 1.67 0.00 50.77
C ILE A 106 1.35 0.04 49.29
N ARG A 107 1.17 -1.13 48.68
CA ARG A 107 0.66 -1.25 47.32
C ARG A 107 -0.80 -0.85 47.33
N HIS A 108 -1.13 0.25 46.65
CA HIS A 108 -2.52 0.63 46.46
C HIS A 108 -3.23 -0.48 45.66
N LYS A 109 -4.23 -1.12 46.25
CA LYS A 109 -5.09 -2.06 45.52
C LYS A 109 -6.03 -1.27 44.61
N ARG A 110 -6.21 -1.73 43.37
CA ARG A 110 -7.20 -1.18 42.44
C ARG A 110 -8.60 -1.22 43.08
N ARG A 111 -9.29 -0.07 43.11
CA ARG A 111 -10.69 0.03 43.52
C ARG A 111 -11.60 -0.17 42.29
N HIS A 112 -12.70 -0.90 42.45
CA HIS A 112 -13.68 -1.19 41.40
C HIS A 112 -14.95 -0.32 41.47
N SER A 113 -15.09 0.53 42.50
CA SER A 113 -16.23 1.42 42.68
C SER A 113 -16.23 2.60 41.69
N HIS A 114 -17.41 3.00 41.21
CA HIS A 114 -17.57 4.24 40.45
C HIS A 114 -17.34 5.44 41.39
N GLU A 115 -16.24 6.17 41.21
CA GLU A 115 -16.06 7.50 41.80
C GLU A 115 -16.65 8.52 40.81
N THR A 116 -17.62 9.32 41.25
CA THR A 116 -18.23 10.39 40.45
C THR A 116 -17.17 11.46 40.17
N VAL A 117 -16.55 11.41 39.00
CA VAL A 117 -15.65 12.49 38.55
C VAL A 117 -16.56 13.61 38.05
N ALA A 118 -16.70 14.68 38.83
CA ALA A 118 -17.33 15.90 38.39
C ALA A 118 -16.59 16.42 37.14
N VAL A 119 -17.26 16.35 36.00
CA VAL A 119 -16.78 16.84 34.71
C VAL A 119 -16.80 18.36 34.75
N SER A 120 -15.65 19.02 34.98
CA SER A 120 -15.54 20.45 34.68
C SER A 120 -14.13 21.05 34.55
N VAL A 121 -13.03 20.34 34.87
CA VAL A 121 -11.67 20.91 34.77
C VAL A 121 -10.73 19.92 34.09
N ARG A 122 -10.03 20.35 33.03
CA ARG A 122 -8.98 19.58 32.35
C ARG A 122 -7.93 19.16 33.39
N GLN A 123 -7.88 17.88 33.72
CA GLN A 123 -6.94 17.35 34.71
C GLN A 123 -5.56 17.21 34.06
N LEU A 124 -4.60 17.99 34.55
CA LEU A 124 -3.20 17.95 34.13
C LEU A 124 -2.33 17.33 35.22
N PHE A 125 -1.28 16.63 34.80
CA PHE A 125 -0.27 16.00 35.64
C PHE A 125 1.08 16.63 35.39
N GLN A 126 1.80 16.96 36.46
CA GLN A 126 3.20 17.38 36.39
C GLN A 126 4.08 16.16 36.61
N ILE A 127 4.91 15.83 35.61
CA ILE A 127 5.63 14.56 35.56
C ILE A 127 7.13 14.82 35.44
N ASP A 128 7.92 14.22 36.33
CA ASP A 128 9.34 13.94 36.11
C ASP A 128 9.44 12.69 35.24
N VAL A 129 9.90 12.85 34.01
CA VAL A 129 9.78 11.82 32.98
C VAL A 129 10.59 10.58 33.33
N GLN A 130 11.85 10.74 33.72
CA GLN A 130 12.74 9.61 33.98
C GLN A 130 12.36 8.87 35.26
N ALA A 131 12.08 9.61 36.34
CA ALA A 131 11.70 9.01 37.61
C ALA A 131 10.36 8.27 37.50
N THR A 132 9.39 8.86 36.78
CA THR A 132 8.07 8.25 36.59
C THR A 132 8.16 6.98 35.74
N ALA A 133 8.92 7.00 34.63
CA ALA A 133 9.09 5.82 33.78
C ALA A 133 9.74 4.65 34.52
N ALA A 134 10.82 4.91 35.27
CA ALA A 134 11.51 3.87 36.04
C ALA A 134 10.60 3.25 37.12
N ASN A 135 9.83 4.08 37.83
CA ASN A 135 8.90 3.60 38.86
C ASN A 135 7.71 2.85 38.26
N LEU A 136 7.22 3.30 37.10
CA LEU A 136 6.11 2.67 36.40
C LEU A 136 6.50 1.27 35.92
N LEU A 137 7.63 1.13 35.23
CA LEU A 137 8.14 -0.17 34.77
C LEU A 137 8.39 -1.10 35.96
N LYS A 138 9.13 -0.65 36.99
CA LYS A 138 9.38 -1.45 38.20
C LYS A 138 8.11 -1.99 38.86
N GLN A 139 6.99 -1.26 38.76
CA GLN A 139 5.73 -1.65 39.39
C GLN A 139 4.85 -2.52 38.48
N GLU A 140 4.77 -2.19 37.19
CA GLU A 140 3.75 -2.71 36.29
C GLU A 140 4.28 -3.64 35.20
N ASP A 141 5.56 -3.59 34.85
CA ASP A 141 6.25 -4.49 33.92
C ASP A 141 6.89 -5.62 34.75
N THR A 142 6.33 -6.82 34.65
CA THR A 142 6.69 -7.97 35.50
C THR A 142 7.49 -9.05 34.77
N ASP A 143 7.54 -8.99 33.44
CA ASP A 143 8.33 -9.87 32.60
C ASP A 143 9.57 -9.17 31.98
N ASP A 144 9.80 -7.90 32.33
CA ASP A 144 10.99 -7.09 32.00
C ASP A 144 11.16 -6.89 30.47
N ASN A 145 10.04 -6.83 29.75
CA ASN A 145 10.02 -6.63 28.31
C ASN A 145 9.88 -5.14 27.90
N GLU A 146 9.85 -4.22 28.87
CA GLU A 146 9.62 -2.79 28.70
C GLU A 146 8.28 -2.43 28.03
N GLN A 147 7.26 -3.25 28.26
CA GLN A 147 5.88 -3.03 27.85
C GLN A 147 4.95 -3.17 29.06
N ILE A 148 3.74 -2.62 28.97
CA ILE A 148 2.68 -2.86 29.96
C ILE A 148 1.51 -3.50 29.24
N THR A 149 1.25 -4.75 29.59
CA THR A 149 0.23 -5.59 28.97
C THR A 149 -0.80 -6.05 30.00
N VAL A 150 -1.81 -6.77 29.53
CA VAL A 150 -2.77 -7.47 30.41
C VAL A 150 -2.17 -8.68 31.12
N GLU A 151 -1.04 -9.19 30.64
CA GLU A 151 -0.39 -10.38 31.22
C GLU A 151 0.49 -10.05 32.42
N ASP A 152 0.90 -8.79 32.51
CA ASP A 152 1.71 -8.32 33.62
C ASP A 152 1.01 -8.45 34.98
N GLY A 153 1.70 -9.02 35.96
CA GLY A 153 1.20 -9.24 37.32
C GLY A 153 1.14 -7.99 38.22
N GLY A 154 1.45 -6.81 37.69
CA GLY A 154 1.39 -5.53 38.40
C GLY A 154 -0.02 -5.15 38.91
N PRO A 155 -0.14 -4.19 39.84
CA PRO A 155 -1.41 -3.84 40.49
C PRO A 155 -2.40 -3.09 39.56
N LYS A 156 -1.99 -2.70 38.35
CA LYS A 156 -2.77 -1.95 37.35
C LYS A 156 -3.32 -0.65 37.90
N VAL A 157 -2.53 0.04 38.73
CA VAL A 157 -2.85 1.36 39.27
C VAL A 157 -1.59 2.16 39.59
N PHE A 158 -1.46 3.36 39.02
CA PHE A 158 -0.32 4.23 39.25
C PHE A 158 -0.78 5.65 39.59
N CYS A 159 -0.22 6.27 40.63
CA CYS A 159 -0.64 7.59 41.10
C CYS A 159 0.20 8.70 40.46
N LEU A 160 -0.46 9.65 39.79
CA LEU A 160 0.20 10.82 39.20
C LEU A 160 -0.13 12.09 39.97
N ALA A 161 0.86 12.96 40.12
CA ALA A 161 0.75 14.23 40.83
C ALA A 161 0.07 15.29 39.95
N THR A 162 -0.94 15.97 40.49
CA THR A 162 -1.75 16.93 39.73
C THR A 162 -1.10 18.31 39.66
N GLU A 163 -1.13 18.93 38.48
CA GLU A 163 -0.50 20.24 38.24
C GLU A 163 -1.17 21.36 39.05
N ASN A 164 -2.51 21.38 39.11
CA ASN A 164 -3.26 22.38 39.89
C ASN A 164 -2.95 22.33 41.40
N SER A 165 -2.38 21.23 41.88
CA SER A 165 -1.94 21.09 43.27
C SER A 165 -0.44 21.30 43.43
N ASN A 166 0.31 21.70 42.40
CA ASN A 166 1.78 21.70 42.38
C ASN A 166 2.38 20.37 42.88
N GLY A 167 1.70 19.26 42.54
CA GLY A 167 2.09 17.91 42.93
C GLY A 167 1.68 17.45 44.34
N PHE A 168 0.99 18.26 45.15
CA PHE A 168 0.53 17.87 46.51
C PHE A 168 -0.60 16.83 46.51
N ARG A 169 -1.46 16.83 45.50
CA ARG A 169 -2.55 15.85 45.32
C ARG A 169 -2.19 14.89 44.20
N GLN A 170 -2.40 13.61 44.44
CA GLN A 170 -2.22 12.55 43.44
C GLN A 170 -3.56 11.95 43.03
N VAL A 171 -3.67 11.56 41.76
CA VAL A 171 -4.82 10.89 41.19
C VAL A 171 -4.39 9.53 40.63
N PRO A 172 -5.12 8.44 40.92
CA PRO A 172 -4.81 7.12 40.38
C PRO A 172 -5.23 6.98 38.91
N ILE A 173 -4.29 6.58 38.06
CA ILE A 173 -4.49 6.07 36.70
C ILE A 173 -4.67 4.55 36.80
N ARG A 174 -5.67 3.96 36.12
CA ARG A 174 -6.10 2.58 36.39
C ARG A 174 -6.25 1.78 35.09
N GLY A 175 -5.82 0.52 35.15
CA GLY A 175 -5.93 -0.44 34.05
C GLY A 175 -4.73 -0.43 33.11
N ALA A 176 -4.45 -1.58 32.50
CA ALA A 176 -3.28 -1.79 31.64
C ALA A 176 -3.20 -0.74 30.52
N TYR A 177 -4.30 -0.50 29.80
CA TYR A 177 -4.33 0.43 28.67
C TYR A 177 -3.88 1.86 29.01
N GLN A 178 -4.40 2.46 30.08
CA GLN A 178 -4.03 3.83 30.46
C GLN A 178 -2.58 3.92 30.95
N LEU A 179 -2.08 2.86 31.59
CA LEU A 179 -0.70 2.77 32.07
C LEU A 179 0.28 2.52 30.92
N ALA A 180 -0.09 1.69 29.95
CA ALA A 180 0.60 1.53 28.68
C ALA A 180 0.69 2.87 27.93
N ASN A 181 -0.43 3.61 27.84
CA ASN A 181 -0.43 4.96 27.26
C ASN A 181 0.52 5.89 28.03
N LEU A 182 0.53 5.85 29.36
CA LEU A 182 1.47 6.64 30.16
C LEU A 182 2.93 6.28 29.84
N LEU A 183 3.27 4.99 29.80
CA LEU A 183 4.60 4.52 29.42
C LEU A 183 5.00 5.03 28.03
N GLN A 184 4.07 5.00 27.08
CA GLN A 184 4.30 5.49 25.73
C GLN A 184 4.56 7.00 25.67
N GLU A 185 3.72 7.82 26.32
CA GLU A 185 3.92 9.27 26.33
C GLU A 185 5.22 9.67 27.07
N LEU A 186 5.62 8.91 28.11
CA LEU A 186 6.90 9.08 28.79
C LEU A 186 8.08 8.77 27.85
N ALA A 187 8.02 7.66 27.11
CA ALA A 187 9.05 7.29 26.16
C ALA A 187 9.19 8.33 25.04
N ILE A 188 8.08 8.81 24.46
CA ILE A 188 8.09 9.89 23.47
C ILE A 188 8.73 11.16 24.05
N ALA A 189 8.40 11.52 25.30
CA ALA A 189 9.00 12.67 25.97
C ALA A 189 10.52 12.51 26.18
N GLN A 190 10.98 11.29 26.48
CA GLN A 190 12.41 10.96 26.59
C GLN A 190 13.14 11.11 25.25
N GLU A 191 12.56 10.61 24.16
CA GLU A 191 13.13 10.77 22.80
C GLU A 191 13.31 12.25 22.42
N HIS A 192 12.45 13.13 22.96
CA HIS A 192 12.53 14.59 22.78
C HIS A 192 13.35 15.31 23.85
N ASN A 193 14.14 14.58 24.66
CA ASN A 193 14.97 15.12 25.73
C ASN A 193 14.19 16.00 26.74
N ARG A 194 12.91 15.68 26.99
CA ARG A 194 12.09 16.41 27.97
C ARG A 194 12.29 15.80 29.36
N LYS A 195 12.81 16.59 30.29
CA LYS A 195 12.95 16.18 31.71
C LYS A 195 11.62 16.24 32.47
N TYR A 196 10.83 17.27 32.19
CA TYR A 196 9.50 17.47 32.81
C TYR A 196 8.46 17.72 31.73
N ILE A 197 7.26 17.18 31.93
CA ILE A 197 6.11 17.39 31.05
C ILE A 197 4.86 17.71 31.87
N SER A 198 3.94 18.46 31.25
CA SER A 198 2.53 18.52 31.66
C SER A 198 1.74 17.57 30.75
N LEU A 199 1.04 16.61 31.34
CA LEU A 199 0.29 15.59 30.61
C LEU A 199 -1.19 15.62 31.03
N SER A 200 -2.09 15.71 30.05
CA SER A 200 -3.53 15.68 30.32
C SER A 200 -4.06 14.26 30.51
N GLN A 201 -5.01 14.07 31.42
CA GLN A 201 -5.68 12.80 31.61
C GLN A 201 -6.42 12.31 30.35
N GLU A 202 -6.95 13.22 29.53
CA GLU A 202 -7.58 12.91 28.23
C GLU A 202 -6.63 12.16 27.29
N ARG A 203 -5.32 12.48 27.33
CA ARG A 203 -4.32 11.81 26.49
C ARG A 203 -4.08 10.37 26.91
N LEU A 204 -4.21 10.08 28.21
CA LEU A 204 -4.10 8.72 28.77
C LEU A 204 -5.38 7.90 28.54
N ASN A 205 -6.53 8.59 28.54
CA ASN A 205 -7.87 8.01 28.38
C ASN A 205 -8.38 8.04 26.92
N GLU A 206 -7.52 8.39 25.97
CA GLU A 206 -7.87 8.50 24.56
C GLU A 206 -8.55 7.20 24.08
N PRO A 207 -9.73 7.25 23.44
CA PRO A 207 -10.41 6.05 22.98
C PRO A 207 -9.52 5.24 22.02
N PRO A 208 -9.42 3.90 22.17
CA PRO A 208 -8.49 3.08 21.39
C PRO A 208 -8.58 3.23 19.88
N VAL A 209 -9.79 3.27 19.33
CA VAL A 209 -10.01 3.43 17.89
C VAL A 209 -9.46 4.78 17.41
N THR A 210 -9.79 5.86 18.13
CA THR A 210 -9.30 7.20 17.83
C THR A 210 -7.78 7.28 17.96
N ARG A 211 -7.20 6.68 19.01
CA ARG A 211 -5.76 6.67 19.25
C ARG A 211 -5.02 5.96 18.12
N LEU A 212 -5.45 4.76 17.72
CA LEU A 212 -4.78 4.02 16.65
C LEU A 212 -4.93 4.75 15.31
N ALA A 213 -6.13 5.20 14.95
CA ALA A 213 -6.37 5.91 13.70
C ALA A 213 -5.52 7.19 13.60
N ARG A 214 -5.36 7.91 14.71
CA ARG A 214 -4.50 9.08 14.81
C ARG A 214 -3.01 8.72 14.70
N ARG A 215 -2.53 7.69 15.41
CA ARG A 215 -1.11 7.26 15.28
C ARG A 215 -0.78 6.83 13.85
N ILE A 216 -1.71 6.17 13.16
CA ILE A 216 -1.52 5.80 11.76
C ILE A 216 -1.33 7.06 10.89
N GLY A 217 -2.30 7.98 10.94
CA GLY A 217 -2.32 9.17 10.09
C GLY A 217 -1.25 10.22 10.41
N GLU A 218 -0.83 10.33 11.68
CA GLU A 218 0.12 11.36 12.15
C GLU A 218 1.56 10.87 12.32
N ASN A 219 1.79 9.55 12.45
CA ASN A 219 3.11 9.02 12.79
C ASN A 219 3.53 7.86 11.89
N PHE A 220 2.70 6.83 11.77
CA PHE A 220 3.16 5.56 11.18
C PHE A 220 3.48 5.72 9.70
N TRP A 221 2.65 6.42 8.91
CA TRP A 221 2.98 6.67 7.51
C TRP A 221 4.29 7.42 7.32
N ASP A 222 4.56 8.41 8.17
CA ASP A 222 5.82 9.16 8.11
C ASP A 222 7.02 8.29 8.50
N SER A 223 6.85 7.43 9.52
CA SER A 223 7.87 6.46 9.94
C SER A 223 8.11 5.35 8.92
N LEU A 224 7.14 5.02 8.06
CA LEU A 224 7.28 4.06 6.96
C LEU A 224 7.71 4.70 5.63
N THR A 225 7.77 6.03 5.54
CA THR A 225 8.15 6.70 4.29
C THR A 225 9.67 6.68 4.08
N ARG A 226 10.11 6.35 2.87
CA ARG A 226 11.53 6.34 2.44
C ARG A 226 11.72 7.13 1.15
N ARG A 227 12.98 7.45 0.83
CA ARG A 227 13.44 8.06 -0.43
C ARG A 227 14.83 7.52 -0.78
N ILE A 228 15.13 7.40 -2.07
CA ILE A 228 16.47 7.01 -2.57
C ILE A 228 17.18 8.25 -3.10
N ASP A 229 17.55 9.15 -2.19
CA ASP A 229 18.34 10.35 -2.46
C ASP A 229 19.56 10.45 -1.55
N GLU A 230 20.35 11.51 -1.69
CA GLU A 230 21.54 11.77 -0.88
C GLU A 230 21.32 11.67 0.63
N GLN A 231 20.12 12.00 1.15
CA GLN A 231 19.86 11.87 2.59
C GLN A 231 19.31 10.49 2.92
N GLY A 232 18.40 9.98 2.09
CA GLY A 232 17.75 8.69 2.29
C GLY A 232 18.74 7.52 2.27
N LEU A 233 19.73 7.52 1.37
CA LEU A 233 20.75 6.47 1.27
C LEU A 233 21.59 6.28 2.53
N LEU A 234 21.66 7.27 3.42
CA LEU A 234 22.31 7.13 4.74
C LEU A 234 21.54 6.21 5.68
N VAL A 235 20.22 6.09 5.47
CA VAL A 235 19.31 5.30 6.29
C VAL A 235 19.08 3.94 5.64
N ILE A 236 18.85 3.90 4.32
CA ILE A 236 18.42 2.70 3.61
C ILE A 236 19.53 1.95 2.88
N GLY A 237 20.73 2.54 2.77
CA GLY A 237 21.83 1.98 1.98
C GLY A 237 22.37 0.65 2.53
N SER A 238 22.14 0.37 3.81
CA SER A 238 22.44 -0.92 4.44
C SER A 238 21.35 -1.94 4.11
N ASP A 239 21.76 -3.12 3.66
CA ASP A 239 20.89 -4.28 3.58
C ASP A 239 21.08 -5.16 4.83
N PRO A 240 20.07 -5.30 5.71
CA PRO A 240 20.17 -6.22 6.84
C PRO A 240 20.21 -7.70 6.41
N LYS A 241 19.93 -7.99 5.13
CA LYS A 241 20.01 -9.33 4.53
C LYS A 241 21.39 -9.61 3.90
N ASP A 242 22.25 -8.60 3.74
CA ASP A 242 23.64 -8.80 3.30
C ASP A 242 24.46 -9.37 4.46
N ARG A 243 25.10 -10.51 4.19
CA ARG A 243 25.84 -11.30 5.18
C ARG A 243 27.35 -11.04 5.15
N ALA A 244 27.82 -10.15 4.29
CA ALA A 244 29.22 -9.77 4.26
C ALA A 244 29.67 -9.20 5.61
N THR A 245 30.88 -9.54 6.06
CA THR A 245 31.45 -9.06 7.34
C THR A 245 31.55 -7.52 7.40
N ASN A 246 31.63 -6.87 6.25
CA ASN A 246 31.61 -5.41 6.11
C ASN A 246 30.78 -5.04 4.86
N PRO A 247 29.44 -4.97 4.97
CA PRO A 247 28.58 -4.75 3.82
C PRO A 247 28.80 -3.35 3.29
N ILE A 248 29.07 -3.27 1.99
CA ILE A 248 29.28 -2.00 1.28
C ILE A 248 27.94 -1.58 0.70
N PRO A 249 27.41 -0.38 1.01
CA PRO A 249 26.20 0.11 0.38
C PRO A 249 26.37 0.20 -1.15
N ARG A 250 25.47 -0.44 -1.90
CA ARG A 250 25.46 -0.43 -3.37
C ARG A 250 24.15 0.08 -3.92
N ILE A 251 24.23 0.88 -4.98
CA ILE A 251 23.09 1.24 -5.81
C ILE A 251 23.34 0.88 -7.26
N TYR A 252 22.38 0.16 -7.83
CA TYR A 252 22.37 -0.30 -9.22
C TYR A 252 21.42 0.58 -10.03
N VAL A 253 21.95 1.18 -11.10
CA VAL A 253 21.25 2.15 -11.94
C VAL A 253 21.01 1.53 -13.33
N PRO A 254 19.81 1.66 -13.92
CA PRO A 254 19.52 1.18 -15.27
C PRO A 254 20.49 1.67 -16.34
N TYR A 255 20.68 0.87 -17.39
CA TYR A 255 21.59 1.20 -18.48
C TYR A 255 21.24 2.52 -19.20
N GLU A 256 19.95 2.80 -19.39
CA GLU A 256 19.47 3.97 -20.12
C GLU A 256 19.31 5.24 -19.25
N ASP A 257 19.35 5.11 -17.91
CA ASP A 257 19.15 6.23 -16.98
C ASP A 257 20.47 6.92 -16.62
N GLU A 258 21.01 7.64 -17.59
CA GLU A 258 22.27 8.37 -17.43
C GLU A 258 22.16 9.51 -16.40
N PHE A 259 20.96 10.05 -16.21
CA PHE A 259 20.69 11.10 -15.23
C PHE A 259 20.85 10.58 -13.79
N ALA A 260 20.17 9.48 -13.44
CA ALA A 260 20.33 8.87 -12.12
C ALA A 260 21.77 8.40 -11.88
N LEU A 261 22.44 7.87 -12.91
CA LEU A 261 23.83 7.42 -12.79
C LEU A 261 24.75 8.57 -12.38
N GLN A 262 24.67 9.71 -13.07
CA GLN A 262 25.45 10.90 -12.75
C GLN A 262 25.09 11.47 -11.37
N TYR A 263 23.81 11.44 -10.99
CA TYR A 263 23.36 11.87 -9.68
C TYR A 263 24.01 11.05 -8.56
N TYR A 264 23.90 9.72 -8.61
CA TYR A 264 24.44 8.86 -7.56
C TYR A 264 25.97 8.84 -7.54
N GLN A 265 26.65 8.98 -8.69
CA GLN A 265 28.10 9.17 -8.72
C GLN A 265 28.53 10.44 -7.96
N LYS A 266 27.79 11.55 -8.10
CA LYS A 266 28.03 12.77 -7.31
C LYS A 266 27.75 12.54 -5.82
N VAL A 267 26.73 11.76 -5.47
CA VAL A 267 26.46 11.39 -4.07
C VAL A 267 27.61 10.57 -3.48
N ALA A 268 28.09 9.55 -4.19
CA ALA A 268 29.23 8.75 -3.77
C ALA A 268 30.51 9.59 -3.59
N GLU A 269 30.77 10.56 -4.49
CA GLU A 269 31.89 11.50 -4.36
C GLU A 269 31.76 12.38 -3.10
N LYS A 270 30.55 12.80 -2.73
CA LYS A 270 30.33 13.56 -1.49
C LYS A 270 30.51 12.67 -0.25
N TYR A 271 29.99 11.45 -0.30
CA TYR A 271 30.06 10.48 0.79
C TYR A 271 31.50 10.06 1.11
N SER A 272 32.36 9.94 0.09
CA SER A 272 33.78 9.64 0.29
C SER A 272 34.57 10.77 0.98
N LYS A 273 34.03 12.01 0.97
CA LYS A 273 34.60 13.19 1.64
C LYS A 273 34.07 13.40 3.07
N ARG A 274 33.17 12.54 3.57
CA ARG A 274 32.67 12.63 4.96
C ARG A 274 33.69 12.06 5.95
N ASP A 275 33.48 12.36 7.23
CA ASP A 275 34.27 11.82 8.34
C ASP A 275 33.33 11.08 9.32
N PRO A 276 33.35 9.73 9.38
CA PRO A 276 34.12 8.83 8.51
C PRO A 276 33.56 8.76 7.07
N PRO A 277 34.38 8.37 6.06
CA PRO A 277 33.92 8.18 4.69
C PRO A 277 32.89 7.05 4.58
N ILE A 278 31.89 7.21 3.71
CA ILE A 278 30.91 6.17 3.39
C ILE A 278 31.22 5.62 1.99
N PRO A 279 31.58 4.33 1.84
CA PRO A 279 31.95 3.74 0.56
C PRO A 279 30.71 3.34 -0.25
N LEU A 280 29.96 4.30 -0.79
CA LEU A 280 28.82 4.00 -1.67
C LEU A 280 29.33 3.57 -3.05
N GLU A 281 29.01 2.34 -3.47
CA GLU A 281 29.26 1.85 -4.84
C GLU A 281 28.06 2.16 -5.74
N VAL A 282 28.33 2.73 -6.92
CA VAL A 282 27.32 3.06 -7.93
C VAL A 282 27.62 2.23 -9.18
N ILE A 283 26.71 1.31 -9.51
CA ILE A 283 26.93 0.30 -10.54
C ILE A 283 25.90 0.48 -11.65
N LYS A 284 26.37 0.61 -12.90
CA LYS A 284 25.49 0.64 -14.07
C LYS A 284 25.11 -0.80 -14.46
N LEU A 285 23.81 -1.06 -14.56
CA LEU A 285 23.28 -2.33 -15.03
C LEU A 285 23.54 -2.52 -16.53
N PRO A 286 23.62 -3.77 -17.02
CA PRO A 286 23.65 -4.05 -18.45
C PRO A 286 22.32 -3.67 -19.11
N GLN A 287 22.35 -3.47 -20.43
CA GLN A 287 21.13 -3.21 -21.20
C GLN A 287 20.14 -4.38 -21.11
N ASP A 288 20.65 -5.61 -21.24
CA ASP A 288 19.87 -6.84 -21.10
C ASP A 288 20.14 -7.48 -19.73
N ILE A 289 19.13 -7.49 -18.86
CA ILE A 289 19.21 -8.08 -17.52
C ILE A 289 18.74 -9.54 -17.61
N THR A 290 19.68 -10.49 -17.69
CA THR A 290 19.36 -11.92 -17.75
C THR A 290 19.33 -12.58 -16.36
N PRO A 291 18.63 -13.70 -16.17
CA PRO A 291 18.67 -14.45 -14.90
C PRO A 291 20.08 -14.88 -14.48
N GLU A 292 20.94 -15.21 -15.45
CA GLU A 292 22.34 -15.56 -15.21
C GLU A 292 23.11 -14.37 -14.65
N TYR A 293 22.92 -13.17 -15.23
CA TYR A 293 23.54 -11.96 -14.70
C TYR A 293 23.07 -11.67 -13.28
N VAL A 294 21.77 -11.77 -13.00
CA VAL A 294 21.23 -11.52 -11.65
C VAL A 294 21.86 -12.47 -10.62
N MET A 295 22.08 -13.73 -10.97
CA MET A 295 22.75 -14.68 -10.10
C MET A 295 24.21 -14.29 -9.78
N THR A 296 24.92 -13.62 -10.71
CA THR A 296 26.28 -13.08 -10.43
C THR A 296 26.28 -11.94 -9.41
N LEU A 297 25.12 -11.36 -9.11
CA LEU A 297 24.97 -10.29 -8.13
C LEU A 297 24.67 -10.81 -6.72
N ASN A 298 24.53 -12.13 -6.52
CA ASN A 298 24.19 -12.71 -5.22
C ASN A 298 25.20 -12.35 -4.13
N ASP A 299 26.49 -12.26 -4.47
CA ASP A 299 27.57 -11.90 -3.54
C ASP A 299 27.81 -10.37 -3.45
N THR A 300 27.15 -9.60 -4.31
CA THR A 300 27.23 -8.13 -4.36
C THR A 300 25.83 -7.51 -4.40
N PRO A 301 24.97 -7.77 -3.40
CA PRO A 301 23.61 -7.24 -3.42
C PRO A 301 23.60 -5.71 -3.32
N GLY A 302 22.53 -5.09 -3.83
CA GLY A 302 22.34 -3.65 -3.76
C GLY A 302 20.90 -3.20 -4.02
N LEU A 303 20.63 -1.95 -3.67
CA LEU A 303 19.37 -1.28 -4.03
C LEU A 303 19.33 -1.02 -5.52
N LEU A 304 18.14 -1.10 -6.11
CA LEU A 304 17.86 -0.60 -7.44
C LEU A 304 17.36 0.83 -7.32
N SER A 305 17.86 1.73 -8.19
CA SER A 305 17.36 3.09 -8.24
C SER A 305 15.85 3.11 -8.54
N LEU A 306 15.18 4.17 -8.09
CA LEU A 306 13.80 4.48 -8.43
C LEU A 306 13.74 5.89 -9.02
N ALA A 307 12.54 6.33 -9.41
CA ALA A 307 12.36 7.63 -10.05
C ALA A 307 12.95 8.78 -9.22
N LEU A 308 13.70 9.66 -9.87
CA LEU A 308 14.17 10.93 -9.29
C LEU A 308 13.28 12.08 -9.75
N ARG A 309 13.05 13.05 -8.86
CA ARG A 309 12.33 14.30 -9.15
C ARG A 309 13.30 15.47 -9.08
N VAL A 310 13.24 16.33 -10.07
CA VAL A 310 13.98 17.60 -10.11
C VAL A 310 13.02 18.73 -9.78
N THR A 311 13.28 19.44 -8.68
CA THR A 311 12.55 20.68 -8.36
C THR A 311 13.45 21.87 -8.68
N ASP A 312 13.07 22.67 -9.67
CA ASP A 312 13.61 24.01 -9.88
C ASP A 312 12.79 24.99 -9.02
N ARG A 313 13.46 25.62 -8.06
CA ARG A 313 12.87 26.65 -7.20
C ARG A 313 13.60 27.98 -7.39
N GLY A 314 13.64 28.47 -8.63
CA GLY A 314 13.97 29.87 -8.92
C GLY A 314 15.35 30.33 -8.43
N THR A 315 16.26 29.39 -8.21
CA THR A 315 17.67 29.62 -7.92
C THR A 315 18.46 28.78 -8.90
N ASP A 316 19.67 29.19 -9.28
CA ASP A 316 20.54 28.49 -10.25
C ASP A 316 21.02 27.09 -9.78
N LYS A 317 20.33 26.44 -8.84
CA LYS A 317 20.64 25.12 -8.29
C LYS A 317 19.43 24.21 -8.35
N GLU A 318 19.42 23.31 -9.33
CA GLU A 318 18.52 22.16 -9.39
C GLU A 318 18.64 21.32 -8.11
N VAL A 319 17.52 21.08 -7.42
CA VAL A 319 17.46 20.15 -6.29
C VAL A 319 16.85 18.85 -6.77
N VAL A 320 17.63 17.77 -6.70
CA VAL A 320 17.19 16.41 -7.06
C VAL A 320 16.82 15.65 -5.79
N LYS A 321 15.59 15.16 -5.72
CA LYS A 321 15.07 14.32 -4.62
C LYS A 321 14.59 12.98 -5.17
N GLY A 322 14.63 11.94 -4.33
CA GLY A 322 14.07 10.65 -4.66
C GLY A 322 12.55 10.69 -4.57
N THR A 323 11.86 10.01 -5.49
CA THR A 323 10.41 9.86 -5.43
C THR A 323 10.06 9.00 -4.19
N PRO A 324 9.28 9.54 -3.24
CA PRO A 324 9.03 8.86 -1.97
C PRO A 324 8.13 7.64 -2.13
N TYR A 325 8.29 6.68 -1.24
CA TYR A 325 7.47 5.47 -1.16
C TYR A 325 7.30 5.04 0.30
N VAL A 326 6.34 4.15 0.54
CA VAL A 326 6.09 3.53 1.84
C VAL A 326 6.66 2.12 1.82
N VAL A 327 7.22 1.68 2.95
CA VAL A 327 7.68 0.31 3.16
C VAL A 327 6.69 -0.47 4.02
N PRO A 328 6.63 -1.82 3.92
CA PRO A 328 5.68 -2.62 4.71
C PRO A 328 5.86 -2.51 6.21
N GLY A 329 7.09 -2.26 6.70
CA GLY A 329 7.39 -2.18 8.13
C GLY A 329 8.81 -1.71 8.38
N GLY A 330 9.13 -1.28 9.60
CA GLY A 330 10.41 -0.63 9.92
C GLY A 330 11.70 -1.45 9.68
N ARG A 331 11.59 -2.78 9.57
CA ARG A 331 12.70 -3.66 9.19
C ARG A 331 13.03 -3.58 7.68
N PHE A 332 12.07 -3.20 6.86
CA PHE A 332 12.19 -3.15 5.41
C PHE A 332 12.65 -1.77 4.95
N ASN A 333 13.51 -1.75 3.94
CA ASN A 333 14.03 -0.52 3.32
C ASN A 333 13.68 -0.43 1.83
N GLU A 334 12.92 -1.39 1.32
CA GLU A 334 12.57 -1.54 -0.08
C GLU A 334 11.09 -1.23 -0.29
N MET A 335 10.75 -0.70 -1.47
CA MET A 335 9.37 -0.63 -1.93
C MET A 335 8.96 -2.02 -2.41
N TYR A 336 7.82 -2.53 -1.93
CA TYR A 336 7.29 -3.85 -2.29
C TYR A 336 6.12 -3.73 -3.28
N GLY A 337 5.96 -4.71 -4.16
CA GLY A 337 4.97 -4.69 -5.25
C GLY A 337 3.52 -4.57 -4.79
N TRP A 338 2.96 -5.62 -4.18
CA TRP A 338 1.52 -5.64 -3.84
C TRP A 338 1.17 -4.92 -2.53
N ASP A 339 2.10 -4.83 -1.56
CA ASP A 339 1.92 -4.09 -0.31
C ASP A 339 1.58 -2.63 -0.58
N SER A 340 2.29 -2.00 -1.53
CA SER A 340 2.10 -0.60 -1.89
C SER A 340 0.71 -0.28 -2.45
N TYR A 341 -0.03 -1.25 -3.00
CA TYR A 341 -1.44 -1.04 -3.34
C TYR A 341 -2.28 -0.82 -2.08
N PHE A 342 -2.15 -1.70 -1.09
CA PHE A 342 -2.92 -1.59 0.16
C PHE A 342 -2.51 -0.35 0.95
N GLU A 343 -1.21 -0.07 1.04
CA GLU A 343 -0.69 1.16 1.63
C GLU A 343 -1.26 2.41 0.95
N ALA A 344 -1.31 2.42 -0.39
CA ALA A 344 -1.93 3.51 -1.13
C ALA A 344 -3.39 3.71 -0.72
N LEU A 345 -4.21 2.65 -0.61
CA LEU A 345 -5.59 2.79 -0.12
C LEU A 345 -5.66 3.46 1.27
N GLY A 346 -4.77 3.09 2.19
CA GLY A 346 -4.64 3.73 3.49
C GLY A 346 -4.26 5.21 3.41
N LEU A 347 -3.28 5.54 2.56
CA LEU A 347 -2.83 6.92 2.31
C LEU A 347 -3.93 7.79 1.68
N LEU A 348 -4.73 7.23 0.77
CA LEU A 348 -5.84 7.93 0.14
C LEU A 348 -6.91 8.31 1.18
N VAL A 349 -7.23 7.41 2.11
CA VAL A 349 -8.12 7.69 3.26
C VAL A 349 -7.53 8.74 4.19
N ASP A 350 -6.20 8.78 4.37
CA ASP A 350 -5.49 9.77 5.18
C ASP A 350 -5.16 11.07 4.44
N GLU A 351 -5.79 11.33 3.29
CA GLU A 351 -5.61 12.55 2.50
C GLU A 351 -4.14 12.80 2.10
N ARG A 352 -3.39 11.73 1.83
CA ARG A 352 -1.99 11.74 1.36
C ARG A 352 -1.84 11.25 -0.09
N PRO A 353 -2.67 11.69 -1.07
CA PRO A 353 -2.69 11.12 -2.41
C PRO A 353 -1.40 11.37 -3.22
N LYS A 354 -0.63 12.43 -2.90
CA LYS A 354 0.66 12.69 -3.54
C LYS A 354 1.71 11.63 -3.24
N LEU A 355 1.67 11.02 -2.04
CA LEU A 355 2.57 9.93 -1.68
C LEU A 355 2.17 8.62 -2.39
N ALA A 356 0.87 8.34 -2.48
CA ALA A 356 0.36 7.24 -3.31
C ALA A 356 0.76 7.42 -4.80
N ALA A 357 0.69 8.65 -5.32
CA ALA A 357 1.09 8.96 -6.68
C ALA A 357 2.59 8.74 -6.93
N SER A 358 3.43 9.07 -5.94
CA SER A 358 4.86 8.77 -5.99
C SER A 358 5.15 7.27 -6.10
N MET A 359 4.38 6.42 -5.42
CA MET A 359 4.51 4.96 -5.55
C MET A 359 4.08 4.48 -6.94
N VAL A 360 3.00 5.01 -7.52
CA VAL A 360 2.60 4.71 -8.92
C VAL A 360 3.70 5.09 -9.91
N GLU A 361 4.34 6.26 -9.71
CA GLU A 361 5.47 6.70 -10.54
C GLU A 361 6.69 5.78 -10.41
N ASN A 362 7.00 5.30 -9.20
CA ASN A 362 8.05 4.31 -8.98
C ASN A 362 7.74 2.99 -9.70
N PHE A 363 6.49 2.50 -9.68
CA PHE A 363 6.12 1.32 -10.48
C PHE A 363 6.24 1.55 -11.99
N CYS A 364 5.90 2.74 -12.48
CA CYS A 364 6.13 3.08 -13.88
C CYS A 364 7.62 3.07 -14.23
N TYR A 365 8.48 3.54 -13.32
CA TYR A 365 9.93 3.47 -13.45
C TYR A 365 10.44 2.02 -13.47
N GLU A 366 9.97 1.17 -12.55
CA GLU A 366 10.33 -0.25 -12.51
C GLU A 366 9.93 -0.97 -13.80
N ILE A 367 8.72 -0.75 -14.29
CA ILE A 367 8.27 -1.36 -15.55
C ILE A 367 9.08 -0.82 -16.74
N GLU A 368 9.45 0.46 -16.74
CA GLU A 368 10.25 1.03 -17.82
C GLU A 368 11.63 0.38 -17.90
N HIS A 369 12.33 0.30 -16.77
CA HIS A 369 13.75 -0.03 -16.71
C HIS A 369 14.06 -1.48 -16.33
N TYR A 370 13.18 -2.15 -15.59
CA TYR A 370 13.32 -3.54 -15.13
C TYR A 370 12.28 -4.49 -15.77
N GLY A 371 11.38 -3.92 -16.59
CA GLY A 371 10.40 -4.64 -17.41
C GLY A 371 9.18 -5.16 -16.67
N LYS A 372 9.11 -4.98 -15.33
CA LYS A 372 8.00 -5.44 -14.47
C LYS A 372 8.03 -4.70 -13.14
N ILE A 373 6.90 -4.68 -12.43
CA ILE A 373 6.92 -4.39 -10.99
C ILE A 373 7.71 -5.48 -10.29
N LEU A 374 8.69 -5.10 -9.48
CA LEU A 374 9.54 -6.03 -8.76
C LEU A 374 8.86 -6.51 -7.48
N ASN A 375 9.30 -7.67 -6.97
CA ASN A 375 8.91 -8.09 -5.63
C ASN A 375 9.31 -7.02 -4.60
N ALA A 376 10.57 -6.59 -4.64
CA ALA A 376 11.02 -5.34 -4.06
C ALA A 376 12.22 -4.79 -4.85
N ASN A 377 12.59 -3.52 -4.70
CA ASN A 377 13.63 -2.88 -5.51
C ASN A 377 15.09 -3.21 -5.09
N ARG A 378 15.47 -4.49 -5.10
CA ARG A 378 16.86 -4.98 -4.93
C ARG A 378 17.27 -5.96 -6.03
N THR A 379 18.59 -6.09 -6.23
CA THR A 379 19.18 -6.90 -7.32
C THR A 379 18.65 -8.35 -7.37
N TYR A 380 18.55 -9.03 -6.22
CA TYR A 380 18.06 -10.41 -6.14
C TYR A 380 16.56 -10.58 -6.44
N TYR A 381 15.82 -9.48 -6.61
CA TYR A 381 14.42 -9.49 -7.04
C TYR A 381 14.22 -9.14 -8.52
N LEU A 382 15.27 -8.80 -9.29
CA LEU A 382 15.16 -8.43 -10.73
C LEU A 382 14.44 -9.49 -11.61
N THR A 383 14.44 -10.75 -11.18
CA THR A 383 13.80 -11.88 -11.89
C THR A 383 12.40 -12.23 -11.37
N ARG A 384 11.88 -11.49 -10.39
CA ARG A 384 10.66 -11.82 -9.65
C ARG A 384 9.74 -10.61 -9.48
N SER A 385 8.46 -10.83 -9.71
CA SER A 385 7.40 -9.82 -9.52
C SER A 385 6.60 -10.05 -8.24
N GLN A 386 5.40 -9.49 -8.17
CA GLN A 386 4.37 -9.72 -7.16
C GLN A 386 2.96 -9.55 -7.78
N PRO A 387 1.86 -9.87 -7.07
CA PRO A 387 0.50 -9.74 -7.60
C PRO A 387 0.20 -8.32 -8.17
N PRO A 388 -0.29 -8.19 -9.42
CA PRO A 388 -0.37 -6.90 -10.10
C PRO A 388 -1.63 -6.08 -9.76
N PHE A 389 -1.44 -4.84 -9.28
CA PHE A 389 -2.53 -3.91 -8.88
C PHE A 389 -2.43 -2.50 -9.48
N LEU A 390 -1.50 -2.24 -10.41
CA LEU A 390 -1.15 -0.88 -10.86
C LEU A 390 -2.34 -0.10 -11.46
N THR A 391 -3.19 -0.76 -12.24
CA THR A 391 -4.34 -0.13 -12.90
C THR A 391 -5.32 0.48 -11.89
N ASP A 392 -5.80 -0.35 -10.96
CA ASP A 392 -6.70 0.09 -9.90
C ASP A 392 -6.03 1.12 -8.96
N MET A 393 -4.76 0.91 -8.60
CA MET A 393 -3.98 1.83 -7.79
C MET A 393 -3.89 3.23 -8.41
N ALA A 394 -3.58 3.31 -9.71
CA ALA A 394 -3.46 4.58 -10.43
C ALA A 394 -4.81 5.28 -10.57
N ILE A 395 -5.88 4.54 -10.91
CA ILE A 395 -7.23 5.10 -11.05
C ILE A 395 -7.73 5.68 -9.72
N GLN A 396 -7.61 4.92 -8.63
CA GLN A 396 -8.04 5.39 -7.30
C GLN A 396 -7.23 6.60 -6.84
N THR A 397 -5.92 6.59 -7.07
CA THR A 397 -5.04 7.71 -6.73
C THR A 397 -5.42 8.97 -7.51
N LEU A 398 -5.67 8.86 -8.83
CA LEU A 398 -6.08 10.01 -9.63
C LEU A 398 -7.40 10.62 -9.13
N LYS A 399 -8.39 9.78 -8.79
CA LYS A 399 -9.69 10.24 -8.30
C LYS A 399 -9.52 11.16 -7.08
N VAL A 400 -8.69 10.74 -6.12
CA VAL A 400 -8.43 11.51 -4.90
C VAL A 400 -7.53 12.72 -5.16
N LEU A 401 -6.55 12.61 -6.07
CA LEU A 401 -5.75 13.77 -6.51
C LEU A 401 -6.63 14.87 -7.12
N GLN A 402 -7.61 14.51 -7.96
CA GLN A 402 -8.53 15.48 -8.55
C GLN A 402 -9.43 16.12 -7.48
N GLN A 403 -9.83 15.36 -6.46
CA GLN A 403 -10.63 15.86 -5.34
C GLN A 403 -9.87 16.89 -4.49
N PHE A 404 -8.64 16.57 -4.06
CA PHE A 404 -7.89 17.42 -3.12
C PHE A 404 -6.94 18.43 -3.79
N HIS A 405 -6.54 18.16 -5.03
CA HIS A 405 -5.55 18.92 -5.78
C HIS A 405 -6.00 19.22 -7.22
N GLY A 406 -7.30 19.39 -7.47
CA GLY A 406 -7.86 19.62 -8.81
C GLY A 406 -7.28 20.81 -9.58
N ASN A 407 -6.80 21.86 -8.89
CA ASN A 407 -6.09 22.98 -9.54
C ASN A 407 -4.73 22.55 -10.12
N GLU A 408 -4.09 21.57 -9.49
CA GLU A 408 -2.79 21.04 -9.92
C GLU A 408 -2.99 19.90 -10.94
N TYR A 409 -4.02 19.08 -10.77
CA TYR A 409 -4.39 17.95 -11.61
C TYR A 409 -5.60 18.29 -12.49
N ASP A 410 -5.42 19.25 -13.39
CA ASP A 410 -6.41 19.54 -14.43
C ASP A 410 -6.60 18.34 -15.39
N ALA A 411 -7.56 18.46 -16.32
CA ALA A 411 -7.86 17.39 -17.27
C ALA A 411 -6.62 16.95 -18.09
N ALA A 412 -5.76 17.90 -18.48
CA ALA A 412 -4.59 17.61 -19.31
C ALA A 412 -3.50 16.89 -18.52
N ARG A 413 -3.19 17.33 -17.30
CA ARG A 413 -2.23 16.66 -16.42
C ARG A 413 -2.76 15.31 -15.96
N SER A 414 -4.03 15.21 -15.61
CA SER A 414 -4.70 13.95 -15.25
C SER A 414 -4.56 12.91 -16.36
N LYS A 415 -4.89 13.31 -17.60
CA LYS A 415 -4.75 12.45 -18.79
C LYS A 415 -3.30 12.06 -19.06
N ARG A 416 -2.32 12.95 -18.86
CA ARG A 416 -0.89 12.60 -19.02
C ARG A 416 -0.40 11.63 -17.95
N TRP A 417 -0.69 11.92 -16.68
CA TRP A 417 -0.23 11.13 -15.53
C TRP A 417 -0.83 9.72 -15.55
N LEU A 418 -2.15 9.60 -15.74
CA LEU A 418 -2.78 8.28 -15.86
C LEU A 418 -2.34 7.57 -17.13
N GLY A 419 -2.13 8.30 -18.24
CA GLY A 419 -1.59 7.73 -19.48
C GLY A 419 -0.22 7.08 -19.33
N GLN A 420 0.61 7.56 -18.40
CA GLN A 420 1.86 6.89 -18.04
C GLN A 420 1.61 5.54 -17.36
N ALA A 421 0.74 5.51 -16.35
CA ALA A 421 0.39 4.27 -15.65
C ALA A 421 -0.32 3.26 -16.59
N LEU A 422 -1.15 3.72 -17.53
CA LEU A 422 -1.78 2.85 -18.52
C LEU A 422 -0.74 2.25 -19.49
N ARG A 423 0.24 3.03 -19.97
CA ARG A 423 1.35 2.50 -20.80
C ARG A 423 2.17 1.46 -20.05
N ALA A 424 2.49 1.73 -18.78
CA ALA A 424 3.15 0.79 -17.90
C ALA A 424 2.33 -0.51 -17.76
N SER A 425 1.02 -0.38 -17.52
CA SER A 425 0.11 -1.51 -17.36
C SER A 425 -0.03 -2.35 -18.63
N VAL A 426 -0.07 -1.72 -19.82
CA VAL A 426 -0.07 -2.47 -21.10
C VAL A 426 1.25 -3.21 -21.29
N LYS A 427 2.39 -2.56 -21.05
CA LYS A 427 3.71 -3.19 -21.11
C LYS A 427 3.79 -4.40 -20.18
N GLU A 428 3.44 -4.22 -18.91
CA GLU A 428 3.46 -5.29 -17.92
C GLU A 428 2.51 -6.44 -18.29
N LEU A 429 1.26 -6.14 -18.68
CA LEU A 429 0.29 -7.15 -19.08
C LEU A 429 0.81 -7.99 -20.27
N PHE A 430 1.34 -7.34 -21.31
CA PHE A 430 1.72 -8.03 -22.55
C PHE A 430 3.07 -8.74 -22.47
N SER A 431 4.05 -8.18 -21.75
CA SER A 431 5.41 -8.72 -21.72
C SER A 431 5.74 -9.56 -20.49
N VAL A 432 4.91 -9.51 -19.44
CA VAL A 432 5.13 -10.27 -18.19
C VAL A 432 4.06 -11.34 -18.03
N TRP A 433 2.78 -10.95 -18.02
CA TRP A 433 1.69 -11.85 -17.62
C TRP A 433 1.11 -12.65 -18.79
N LEU A 434 0.90 -12.03 -19.95
CA LEU A 434 0.46 -12.70 -21.19
C LEU A 434 1.64 -13.17 -22.06
N ALA A 435 2.83 -13.26 -21.48
CA ALA A 435 4.02 -13.80 -22.12
C ALA A 435 4.46 -15.11 -21.44
N ALA A 436 5.08 -15.99 -22.22
CA ALA A 436 5.71 -17.20 -21.67
C ALA A 436 6.92 -16.81 -20.78
N PRO A 437 7.22 -17.54 -19.70
CA PRO A 437 6.59 -18.79 -19.27
C PRO A 437 5.37 -18.63 -18.34
N ARG A 438 4.96 -17.39 -18.01
CA ARG A 438 3.82 -17.14 -17.12
C ARG A 438 2.49 -17.48 -17.78
N LEU A 439 2.30 -17.12 -19.04
CA LEU A 439 1.14 -17.59 -19.82
C LEU A 439 1.31 -19.06 -20.17
N ASP A 440 0.40 -19.91 -19.69
CA ASP A 440 0.34 -21.29 -20.12
C ASP A 440 -0.33 -21.38 -21.51
N ARG A 441 0.39 -21.86 -22.52
CA ARG A 441 -0.11 -21.89 -23.90
C ARG A 441 -1.30 -22.83 -24.10
N ASN A 442 -1.41 -23.90 -23.31
CA ASN A 442 -2.51 -24.84 -23.46
C ASN A 442 -3.76 -24.32 -22.76
N VAL A 443 -3.62 -23.82 -21.53
CA VAL A 443 -4.75 -23.35 -20.72
C VAL A 443 -5.19 -21.94 -21.12
N GLY A 444 -4.26 -21.08 -21.55
CA GLY A 444 -4.53 -19.67 -21.84
C GLY A 444 -4.67 -18.80 -20.59
N LEU A 445 -4.27 -19.30 -19.42
CA LEU A 445 -4.27 -18.60 -18.14
C LEU A 445 -2.83 -18.38 -17.64
N CYS A 446 -2.66 -17.37 -16.78
CA CYS A 446 -1.37 -16.97 -16.24
C CYS A 446 -1.03 -17.76 -14.97
N LYS A 447 0.27 -17.99 -14.77
CA LYS A 447 0.90 -18.64 -13.62
C LYS A 447 1.98 -17.73 -13.05
N TYR A 448 2.23 -17.85 -11.74
CA TYR A 448 3.45 -17.30 -11.15
C TYR A 448 4.63 -18.15 -11.57
N HIS A 449 5.47 -17.66 -12.49
CA HIS A 449 6.57 -18.45 -13.06
C HIS A 449 7.79 -17.55 -13.31
N PRO A 450 8.48 -17.11 -12.23
CA PRO A 450 9.65 -16.25 -12.35
C PRO A 450 10.82 -16.96 -13.04
N SER A 451 11.71 -16.16 -13.63
CA SER A 451 12.82 -16.66 -14.46
C SER A 451 14.13 -16.88 -13.70
N GLY A 452 14.16 -16.58 -12.40
CA GLY A 452 15.37 -16.64 -11.57
C GLY A 452 16.06 -18.02 -11.58
N LYS A 453 17.37 -18.03 -11.35
CA LYS A 453 18.23 -19.22 -11.32
C LYS A 453 19.01 -19.30 -10.01
N GLY A 454 19.46 -20.51 -9.66
CA GLY A 454 20.24 -20.77 -8.46
C GLY A 454 19.43 -20.72 -7.17
N VAL A 455 20.13 -20.82 -6.04
CA VAL A 455 19.56 -20.71 -4.69
C VAL A 455 19.30 -19.23 -4.34
N PRO A 456 18.08 -18.86 -3.88
CA PRO A 456 17.77 -17.47 -3.50
C PRO A 456 18.66 -16.95 -2.35
N PRO A 457 19.43 -15.86 -2.55
CA PRO A 457 20.42 -15.39 -1.58
C PRO A 457 19.81 -14.69 -0.36
N GLU A 458 18.59 -14.18 -0.46
CA GLU A 458 17.94 -13.29 0.52
C GLU A 458 17.32 -14.01 1.71
N THR A 459 17.26 -15.34 1.66
CA THR A 459 16.68 -16.18 2.72
C THR A 459 17.56 -16.20 3.96
N GLU A 460 17.15 -16.85 5.04
CA GLU A 460 18.07 -17.10 6.18
C GLU A 460 19.15 -18.11 5.79
N ALA A 461 20.33 -18.06 6.43
CA ALA A 461 21.48 -18.86 6.00
C ALA A 461 21.21 -20.36 5.96
N THR A 462 20.43 -20.85 6.92
CA THR A 462 20.11 -22.26 7.06
C THR A 462 18.75 -22.63 6.45
N HIS A 463 18.07 -21.69 5.78
CA HIS A 463 16.70 -21.86 5.30
C HIS A 463 16.57 -23.07 4.37
N PHE A 464 17.52 -23.25 3.45
CA PHE A 464 17.52 -24.35 2.48
C PHE A 464 18.38 -25.55 2.90
N ASP A 465 19.07 -25.52 4.04
CA ASP A 465 20.02 -26.58 4.43
C ASP A 465 19.37 -27.96 4.46
N HIS A 466 18.17 -28.05 5.01
CA HIS A 466 17.43 -29.31 5.09
C HIS A 466 17.05 -29.88 3.71
N ILE A 467 16.88 -29.02 2.71
CA ILE A 467 16.62 -29.40 1.31
C ILE A 467 17.92 -29.75 0.58
N LEU A 468 18.99 -28.98 0.79
CA LEU A 468 20.24 -29.09 0.06
C LEU A 468 21.18 -30.16 0.62
N GLN A 469 21.14 -30.43 1.92
CA GLN A 469 22.04 -31.38 2.59
C GLN A 469 21.99 -32.81 2.01
N PRO A 470 20.83 -33.38 1.64
CA PRO A 470 20.79 -34.67 0.94
C PRO A 470 21.52 -34.66 -0.39
N TYR A 471 21.46 -33.56 -1.16
CA TYR A 471 22.18 -33.42 -2.42
C TYR A 471 23.68 -33.23 -2.17
N ALA A 472 24.08 -32.34 -1.27
CA ALA A 472 25.48 -32.11 -0.89
C ALA A 472 26.18 -33.40 -0.44
N LYS A 473 25.51 -34.22 0.38
CA LYS A 473 26.01 -35.54 0.82
C LYS A 473 26.29 -36.51 -0.35
N ARG A 474 25.48 -36.50 -1.41
CA ARG A 474 25.71 -37.36 -2.60
C ARG A 474 27.02 -37.01 -3.33
N TYR A 475 27.43 -35.75 -3.27
CA TYR A 475 28.67 -35.24 -3.88
C TYR A 475 29.85 -35.19 -2.91
N ASN A 476 29.66 -35.58 -1.64
CA ASN A 476 30.66 -35.46 -0.58
C ASN A 476 31.19 -34.01 -0.41
N LEU A 477 30.27 -33.04 -0.46
CA LEU A 477 30.53 -31.61 -0.29
C LEU A 477 29.84 -31.10 0.98
N SER A 478 30.33 -29.97 1.52
CA SER A 478 29.53 -29.12 2.41
C SER A 478 28.33 -28.50 1.68
N VAL A 479 27.36 -27.95 2.42
CA VAL A 479 26.20 -27.29 1.79
C VAL A 479 26.65 -26.04 1.04
N GLU A 480 27.60 -25.30 1.59
CA GLU A 480 28.19 -24.10 1.02
C GLU A 480 28.91 -24.41 -0.30
N GLU A 481 29.83 -25.38 -0.30
CA GLU A 481 30.53 -25.81 -1.53
C GLU A 481 29.56 -26.35 -2.59
N TYR A 482 28.49 -27.03 -2.15
CA TYR A 482 27.45 -27.51 -3.06
C TYR A 482 26.69 -26.34 -3.71
N ILE A 483 26.31 -25.32 -2.93
CA ILE A 483 25.64 -24.11 -3.44
C ILE A 483 26.53 -23.40 -4.46
N GLU A 484 27.82 -23.21 -4.17
CA GLU A 484 28.76 -22.59 -5.10
C GLU A 484 28.83 -23.34 -6.45
N LYS A 485 28.97 -24.66 -6.40
CA LYS A 485 29.03 -25.51 -7.61
C LYS A 485 27.70 -25.62 -8.35
N TYR A 486 26.59 -25.59 -7.63
CA TYR A 486 25.25 -25.60 -8.22
C TYR A 486 24.96 -24.26 -8.91
N ASN A 487 25.21 -23.14 -8.23
CA ASN A 487 25.01 -21.80 -8.80
C ASN A 487 25.98 -21.52 -9.97
N SER A 488 27.21 -22.05 -9.96
CA SER A 488 28.13 -21.91 -11.10
C SER A 488 27.74 -22.73 -12.32
N GLY A 489 26.81 -23.67 -12.18
CA GLY A 489 26.40 -24.62 -13.23
C GLY A 489 27.33 -25.83 -13.38
N GLU A 490 28.32 -26.02 -12.49
CA GLU A 490 29.15 -27.23 -12.45
C GLU A 490 28.32 -28.46 -12.07
N ILE A 491 27.35 -28.29 -11.17
CA ILE A 491 26.39 -29.32 -10.76
C ILE A 491 25.01 -28.97 -11.31
N HIS A 492 24.41 -29.90 -12.06
CA HIS A 492 23.04 -29.78 -12.55
C HIS A 492 22.14 -30.80 -11.86
N GLN A 493 21.03 -30.33 -11.29
CA GLN A 493 20.04 -31.14 -10.57
C GLN A 493 18.62 -30.70 -10.94
N PRO A 494 18.00 -31.29 -11.98
CA PRO A 494 16.68 -30.89 -12.45
C PRO A 494 15.58 -30.89 -11.37
N GLU A 495 15.63 -31.86 -10.45
CA GLU A 495 14.68 -31.94 -9.32
C GLU A 495 14.80 -30.73 -8.38
N LEU A 496 16.03 -30.24 -8.16
CA LEU A 496 16.28 -29.06 -7.35
C LEU A 496 15.91 -27.77 -8.11
N ASP A 497 16.16 -27.73 -9.42
CA ASP A 497 15.74 -26.62 -10.29
C ASP A 497 14.23 -26.43 -10.23
N GLU A 498 13.46 -27.53 -10.31
CA GLU A 498 12.00 -27.54 -10.20
C GLU A 498 11.55 -27.07 -8.81
N TYR A 499 12.16 -27.58 -7.73
CA TYR A 499 11.85 -27.12 -6.37
C TYR A 499 12.07 -25.61 -6.20
N LEU A 500 13.23 -25.09 -6.63
CA LEU A 500 13.58 -23.68 -6.49
C LEU A 500 12.75 -22.78 -7.42
N LEU A 501 12.29 -23.29 -8.56
CA LEU A 501 11.29 -22.62 -9.39
C LEU A 501 9.97 -22.45 -8.62
N HIS A 502 9.49 -23.52 -7.97
CA HIS A 502 8.29 -23.44 -7.15
C HIS A 502 8.47 -22.49 -5.95
N ASP A 503 9.60 -22.52 -5.25
CA ASP A 503 9.90 -21.57 -4.16
C ASP A 503 9.82 -20.11 -4.64
N ARG A 504 10.48 -19.78 -5.76
CA ARG A 504 10.42 -18.43 -6.32
C ARG A 504 9.01 -18.05 -6.76
N ALA A 505 8.24 -18.99 -7.33
CA ALA A 505 6.85 -18.77 -7.71
C ALA A 505 5.96 -18.49 -6.48
N VAL A 506 6.18 -19.20 -5.37
CA VAL A 506 5.48 -18.94 -4.10
C VAL A 506 5.75 -17.50 -3.65
N ARG A 507 7.01 -17.04 -3.69
CA ARG A 507 7.38 -15.65 -3.35
C ARG A 507 6.79 -14.61 -4.33
N GLU A 508 6.69 -14.95 -5.62
CA GLU A 508 6.03 -14.10 -6.63
C GLU A 508 4.52 -14.00 -6.39
N SER A 509 3.89 -15.02 -5.80
CA SER A 509 2.47 -14.99 -5.45
C SER A 509 2.14 -14.10 -4.24
N GLY A 510 3.15 -13.68 -3.47
CA GLY A 510 3.00 -12.99 -2.18
C GLY A 510 2.56 -13.89 -1.01
N HIS A 511 2.28 -15.17 -1.27
CA HIS A 511 1.82 -16.13 -0.25
C HIS A 511 2.96 -17.08 0.19
N ASP A 512 4.16 -16.56 0.44
CA ASP A 512 5.28 -17.32 0.99
C ASP A 512 5.21 -17.46 2.51
N THR A 513 4.88 -18.61 3.11
CA THR A 513 4.48 -19.88 2.45
C THR A 513 3.07 -20.36 2.83
N THR A 514 2.49 -21.19 1.95
CA THR A 514 1.20 -21.90 2.10
C THR A 514 1.30 -23.29 1.48
N TYR A 515 0.66 -24.28 2.10
CA TYR A 515 0.53 -25.63 1.53
C TYR A 515 -0.23 -25.69 0.22
N ARG A 516 -0.98 -24.64 -0.13
CA ARG A 516 -1.59 -24.47 -1.44
C ARG A 516 -0.56 -24.47 -2.57
N PHE A 517 0.64 -23.94 -2.32
CA PHE A 517 1.62 -23.60 -3.36
C PHE A 517 2.94 -24.35 -3.27
N GLU A 518 3.26 -24.95 -2.12
CA GLU A 518 4.50 -25.71 -1.97
C GLU A 518 4.68 -26.78 -3.05
N LYS A 519 5.83 -26.73 -3.73
CA LYS A 519 6.24 -27.70 -4.76
C LYS A 519 5.33 -27.77 -5.99
N ILE A 520 4.39 -26.83 -6.15
CA ILE A 520 3.45 -26.85 -7.29
C ILE A 520 3.16 -25.46 -7.87
N CYS A 521 3.43 -24.38 -7.15
CA CYS A 521 3.03 -23.00 -7.52
C CYS A 521 3.27 -22.61 -8.98
N ALA A 522 4.49 -22.86 -9.50
CA ALA A 522 4.85 -22.53 -10.89
C ALA A 522 4.01 -23.24 -11.98
N HIS A 523 3.29 -24.29 -11.62
CA HIS A 523 2.39 -25.02 -12.52
C HIS A 523 0.93 -24.59 -12.37
N LEU A 524 0.59 -23.81 -11.33
CA LEU A 524 -0.78 -23.42 -11.04
C LEU A 524 -1.17 -22.14 -11.80
N ALA A 525 -2.24 -22.23 -12.58
CA ALA A 525 -3.04 -21.07 -12.93
C ALA A 525 -3.95 -20.76 -11.74
N THR A 526 -3.61 -19.72 -10.97
CA THR A 526 -4.30 -19.43 -9.72
C THR A 526 -5.52 -18.52 -9.93
N VAL A 527 -6.55 -18.69 -9.09
CA VAL A 527 -7.71 -17.78 -9.11
C VAL A 527 -7.30 -16.33 -8.82
N ASP A 528 -6.30 -16.14 -7.97
CA ASP A 528 -5.75 -14.85 -7.58
C ASP A 528 -5.19 -14.10 -8.79
N LEU A 529 -4.13 -14.62 -9.42
CA LEU A 529 -3.46 -13.94 -10.52
C LEU A 529 -4.40 -13.66 -11.69
N ASN A 530 -5.26 -14.63 -12.03
CA ASN A 530 -6.15 -14.51 -13.18
C ASN A 530 -7.32 -13.55 -12.90
N SER A 531 -7.73 -13.35 -11.64
CA SER A 531 -8.65 -12.27 -11.26
C SER A 531 -7.99 -10.90 -11.43
N LEU A 532 -6.71 -10.78 -11.08
CA LEU A 532 -5.97 -9.51 -11.18
C LEU A 532 -5.67 -9.13 -12.63
N THR A 533 -5.26 -10.08 -13.48
CA THR A 533 -5.04 -9.81 -14.91
C THR A 533 -6.35 -9.49 -15.63
N TYR A 534 -7.46 -10.14 -15.26
CA TYR A 534 -8.80 -9.74 -15.72
C TYR A 534 -9.12 -8.29 -15.34
N LYS A 535 -8.85 -7.90 -14.08
CA LYS A 535 -9.06 -6.51 -13.63
C LYS A 535 -8.22 -5.52 -14.43
N TYR A 536 -6.96 -5.82 -14.73
CA TYR A 536 -6.13 -5.01 -15.63
C TYR A 536 -6.80 -4.76 -16.98
N MET A 537 -7.32 -5.82 -17.61
CA MET A 537 -7.98 -5.72 -18.92
C MET A 537 -9.23 -4.83 -18.86
N ILE A 538 -10.05 -5.00 -17.83
CA ILE A 538 -11.26 -4.19 -17.63
C ILE A 538 -10.92 -2.71 -17.36
N ASP A 539 -9.93 -2.44 -16.51
CA ASP A 539 -9.53 -1.08 -16.16
C ASP A 539 -8.89 -0.36 -17.37
N LEU A 540 -8.07 -1.07 -18.15
CA LEU A 540 -7.51 -0.56 -19.40
C LEU A 540 -8.62 -0.24 -20.40
N SER A 541 -9.57 -1.17 -20.63
CA SER A 541 -10.69 -0.94 -21.55
C SER A 541 -11.49 0.30 -21.16
N LYS A 542 -11.95 0.37 -19.90
CA LYS A 542 -12.76 1.48 -19.39
C LYS A 542 -12.02 2.81 -19.49
N SER A 543 -10.77 2.86 -19.04
CA SER A 543 -9.97 4.09 -19.06
C SER A 543 -9.71 4.57 -20.48
N ILE A 544 -9.35 3.68 -21.40
CA ILE A 544 -9.09 4.04 -22.80
C ILE A 544 -10.36 4.55 -23.48
N LYS A 545 -11.49 3.87 -23.24
CA LYS A 545 -12.80 4.29 -23.75
C LYS A 545 -13.21 5.67 -23.27
N SER A 546 -13.05 5.97 -21.97
CA SER A 546 -13.51 7.23 -21.39
C SER A 546 -12.54 8.39 -21.60
N LEU A 547 -11.23 8.16 -21.65
CA LEU A 547 -10.21 9.23 -21.65
C LEU A 547 -9.54 9.49 -22.99
N TYR A 548 -9.54 8.51 -23.90
CA TYR A 548 -8.77 8.54 -25.13
C TYR A 548 -9.63 8.19 -26.35
N ASP A 549 -10.94 8.46 -26.28
CA ASP A 549 -11.89 8.25 -27.39
C ASP A 549 -11.84 6.82 -27.96
N GLY A 550 -11.57 5.85 -27.07
CA GLY A 550 -11.46 4.44 -27.41
C GLY A 550 -10.12 3.99 -28.01
N TRP A 551 -9.15 4.88 -28.26
CA TRP A 551 -7.86 4.54 -28.87
C TRP A 551 -6.68 5.02 -28.04
N PHE A 552 -5.74 4.12 -27.76
CA PHE A 552 -4.55 4.41 -26.96
C PHE A 552 -3.27 4.12 -27.73
N THR A 553 -2.47 5.15 -27.97
CA THR A 553 -1.22 5.05 -28.74
C THR A 553 -0.02 4.86 -27.81
N VAL A 554 0.81 3.88 -28.15
CA VAL A 554 2.09 3.59 -27.48
C VAL A 554 3.25 3.64 -28.46
N SER A 555 4.36 4.23 -28.02
CA SER A 555 5.65 4.18 -28.72
C SER A 555 6.38 2.89 -28.33
N VAL A 556 6.95 2.19 -29.31
CA VAL A 556 7.62 0.90 -29.12
C VAL A 556 9.03 0.96 -29.70
N ARG A 557 10.03 0.64 -28.89
CA ARG A 557 11.42 0.41 -29.32
C ARG A 557 11.43 -0.77 -30.29
N ARG A 558 12.10 -0.65 -31.44
CA ARG A 558 12.29 -1.79 -32.36
C ARG A 558 13.15 -2.90 -31.76
N GLY A 559 14.02 -2.53 -30.81
CA GLY A 559 14.99 -3.41 -30.18
C GLY A 559 16.17 -3.72 -31.10
N LYS A 560 17.16 -4.45 -30.58
CA LYS A 560 18.30 -4.91 -31.37
C LYS A 560 17.81 -5.85 -32.49
N ASP A 561 18.33 -5.67 -33.70
CA ASP A 561 17.97 -6.47 -34.88
C ASP A 561 16.45 -6.54 -35.15
N ASP A 562 15.70 -5.48 -34.80
CA ASP A 562 14.25 -5.37 -34.95
C ASP A 562 13.44 -6.46 -34.25
N VAL A 563 13.94 -6.99 -33.12
CA VAL A 563 13.30 -8.09 -32.40
C VAL A 563 11.83 -7.81 -32.04
N HIS A 564 11.51 -6.62 -31.52
CA HIS A 564 10.14 -6.29 -31.12
C HIS A 564 9.23 -6.04 -32.32
N TRP A 565 9.77 -5.49 -33.41
CA TRP A 565 9.03 -5.33 -34.65
C TRP A 565 8.68 -6.68 -35.29
N LYS A 566 9.61 -7.64 -35.31
CA LYS A 566 9.38 -9.01 -35.79
C LYS A 566 8.35 -9.73 -34.92
N GLN A 567 8.46 -9.62 -33.59
CA GLN A 567 7.50 -10.18 -32.64
C GLN A 567 6.10 -9.56 -32.82
N PHE A 568 6.01 -8.24 -32.97
CA PHE A 568 4.74 -7.54 -33.18
C PHE A 568 4.04 -8.02 -34.45
N ASN A 569 4.76 -8.12 -35.58
CA ASN A 569 4.18 -8.63 -36.82
C ASN A 569 3.72 -10.08 -36.69
N SER A 570 4.52 -10.95 -36.06
CA SER A 570 4.13 -12.36 -35.83
C SER A 570 2.86 -12.46 -34.98
N TRP A 571 2.79 -11.67 -33.90
CA TRP A 571 1.63 -11.60 -33.03
C TRP A 571 0.40 -11.07 -33.78
N LEU A 572 0.56 -9.98 -34.55
CA LEU A 572 -0.51 -9.39 -35.32
C LEU A 572 -1.07 -10.39 -36.34
N GLU A 573 -0.22 -11.11 -37.08
CA GLU A 573 -0.66 -12.16 -38.02
C GLU A 573 -1.41 -13.30 -37.32
N THR A 574 -1.00 -13.65 -36.10
CA THR A 574 -1.71 -14.64 -35.27
C THR A 574 -3.12 -14.15 -34.94
N VAL A 575 -3.24 -12.90 -34.46
CA VAL A 575 -4.54 -12.28 -34.17
C VAL A 575 -5.38 -12.12 -35.45
N LYS A 576 -4.77 -11.82 -36.60
CA LYS A 576 -5.49 -11.76 -37.90
C LYS A 576 -6.08 -13.10 -38.30
N LYS A 577 -5.32 -14.17 -38.07
CA LYS A 577 -5.68 -15.50 -38.54
C LYS A 577 -6.72 -16.17 -37.66
N TYR A 578 -6.69 -15.93 -36.35
CA TYR A 578 -7.50 -16.68 -35.39
C TYR A 578 -8.36 -15.81 -34.46
N GLY A 579 -8.23 -14.49 -34.52
CA GLY A 579 -8.83 -13.61 -33.52
C GLY A 579 -8.18 -13.75 -32.15
N VAL A 580 -8.70 -13.04 -31.15
CA VAL A 580 -8.16 -13.09 -29.77
C VAL A 580 -8.58 -14.40 -29.09
N GLU A 581 -9.80 -14.81 -29.35
CA GLU A 581 -10.53 -15.92 -28.72
C GLU A 581 -9.83 -17.25 -28.98
N ASP A 582 -9.41 -17.52 -30.22
CA ASP A 582 -8.76 -18.78 -30.61
C ASP A 582 -7.22 -18.69 -30.57
N SER A 583 -6.65 -17.50 -30.32
CA SER A 583 -5.20 -17.37 -30.13
C SER A 583 -4.73 -17.74 -28.72
N ILE A 584 -5.59 -17.56 -27.70
CA ILE A 584 -5.27 -17.74 -26.29
C ILE A 584 -5.87 -19.05 -25.76
N GLY A 585 -4.99 -19.97 -25.36
CA GLY A 585 -5.37 -21.31 -24.91
C GLY A 585 -5.87 -22.20 -26.05
N LYS A 586 -5.91 -23.50 -25.80
CA LYS A 586 -6.47 -24.49 -26.74
C LYS A 586 -7.92 -24.80 -26.41
N PRO A 587 -8.72 -25.24 -27.39
CA PRO A 587 -10.01 -25.87 -27.14
C PRO A 587 -9.85 -27.05 -26.16
N ALA A 588 -10.74 -27.14 -25.19
CA ALA A 588 -10.65 -28.12 -24.11
C ALA A 588 -12.02 -28.65 -23.71
N THR A 589 -12.07 -29.92 -23.33
CA THR A 589 -13.27 -30.56 -22.79
C THR A 589 -13.05 -30.88 -21.31
N LEU A 590 -13.95 -30.39 -20.45
CA LEU A 590 -13.95 -30.68 -19.02
C LEU A 590 -14.79 -31.94 -18.74
N SER A 591 -14.18 -32.93 -18.11
CA SER A 591 -14.88 -34.12 -17.67
C SER A 591 -15.59 -33.89 -16.32
N LYS A 592 -16.47 -34.81 -15.91
CA LYS A 592 -17.22 -34.67 -14.66
C LYS A 592 -16.36 -34.70 -13.40
N ASP A 593 -15.19 -35.32 -13.43
CA ASP A 593 -14.29 -35.39 -12.26
C ASP A 593 -13.37 -34.18 -12.14
N GLY A 594 -13.51 -33.18 -13.02
CA GLY A 594 -12.70 -31.97 -13.05
C GLY A 594 -11.42 -32.09 -13.87
N SER A 595 -11.09 -33.28 -14.39
CA SER A 595 -9.99 -33.45 -15.33
C SER A 595 -10.32 -32.83 -16.69
N VAL A 596 -9.32 -32.21 -17.30
CA VAL A 596 -9.45 -31.62 -18.63
C VAL A 596 -8.68 -32.45 -19.62
N THR A 597 -9.34 -32.84 -20.70
CA THR A 597 -8.66 -33.31 -21.90
C THR A 597 -8.65 -32.19 -22.92
N TYR A 598 -7.46 -31.76 -23.31
CA TYR A 598 -7.30 -30.95 -24.51
C TYR A 598 -7.61 -31.84 -25.71
N ASP A 599 -8.43 -31.37 -26.64
CA ASP A 599 -8.65 -32.14 -27.86
C ASP A 599 -7.29 -32.44 -28.50
N SER A 600 -7.11 -33.65 -29.03
CA SER A 600 -5.94 -34.04 -29.84
C SER A 600 -5.85 -33.26 -31.17
N TRP A 601 -6.65 -32.21 -31.30
CA TRP A 601 -6.82 -31.38 -32.46
C TRP A 601 -5.60 -30.46 -32.61
N THR A 602 -4.93 -30.59 -33.75
CA THR A 602 -3.75 -29.81 -34.15
C THR A 602 -4.11 -28.50 -34.85
N GLY A 603 -5.31 -27.95 -34.59
CA GLY A 603 -5.68 -26.64 -35.12
C GLY A 603 -5.30 -25.50 -34.18
N PRO A 604 -5.64 -24.25 -34.53
CA PRO A 604 -5.15 -23.07 -33.82
C PRO A 604 -5.58 -22.98 -32.36
N GLY A 605 -4.59 -22.72 -31.50
CA GLY A 605 -4.78 -22.53 -30.06
C GLY A 605 -3.44 -22.47 -29.33
N GLY A 606 -3.25 -21.43 -28.52
CA GLY A 606 -2.02 -21.24 -27.74
C GLY A 606 -0.83 -20.63 -28.51
N GLU A 607 -1.09 -20.02 -29.66
CA GLU A 607 -0.07 -19.31 -30.47
C GLU A 607 0.14 -17.86 -30.02
N TRP A 608 -0.65 -17.35 -29.07
CA TRP A 608 -0.49 -16.00 -28.52
C TRP A 608 0.92 -15.77 -27.94
N ASP A 609 1.60 -14.76 -28.46
CA ASP A 609 2.87 -14.26 -27.94
C ASP A 609 2.91 -12.73 -28.01
N SER A 610 2.60 -12.06 -26.91
CA SER A 610 2.64 -10.60 -26.80
C SER A 610 4.00 -10.04 -26.33
N SER A 611 5.10 -10.81 -26.45
CA SER A 611 6.43 -10.40 -25.96
C SER A 611 6.98 -9.12 -26.61
N TRP A 612 6.45 -8.69 -27.76
CA TRP A 612 6.76 -7.39 -28.35
C TRP A 612 6.47 -6.22 -27.40
N GLY A 613 5.54 -6.40 -26.46
CA GLY A 613 5.19 -5.41 -25.45
C GLY A 613 6.38 -4.97 -24.59
N ALA A 614 7.44 -5.78 -24.50
CA ALA A 614 8.66 -5.42 -23.79
C ALA A 614 9.32 -4.14 -24.36
N GLY A 615 9.12 -3.87 -25.65
CA GLY A 615 9.61 -2.67 -26.31
C GLY A 615 8.82 -1.39 -26.01
N ILE A 616 7.64 -1.48 -25.37
CA ILE A 616 6.80 -0.30 -25.08
C ILE A 616 7.58 0.70 -24.22
N ILE A 617 7.47 1.98 -24.56
CA ILE A 617 8.06 3.10 -23.84
C ILE A 617 7.03 3.67 -22.85
N VAL A 618 7.33 3.59 -21.57
CA VAL A 618 6.47 4.02 -20.45
C VAL A 618 6.75 5.45 -20.02
N ILE A 619 7.97 5.95 -20.18
CA ILE A 619 8.30 7.35 -19.90
C ILE A 619 8.50 8.02 -21.26
N ASP A 620 7.45 8.67 -21.77
CA ASP A 620 7.44 9.29 -23.10
C ASP A 620 6.97 10.74 -22.94
N ASP A 621 7.93 11.67 -22.88
CA ASP A 621 7.68 13.12 -22.73
C ASP A 621 7.04 13.73 -23.99
N HIS A 622 7.03 12.99 -25.11
CA HIS A 622 6.54 13.43 -26.41
C HIS A 622 5.24 12.74 -26.84
N ALA A 623 4.67 11.84 -26.02
CA ALA A 623 3.46 11.10 -26.35
C ALA A 623 2.31 12.06 -26.68
N ALA A 624 1.99 12.18 -27.97
CA ALA A 624 0.83 12.91 -28.45
C ALA A 624 -0.43 12.27 -27.87
N THR A 625 -1.22 13.05 -27.13
CA THR A 625 -2.46 12.62 -26.46
C THR A 625 -3.64 12.40 -27.41
N THR A 626 -3.36 12.39 -28.72
CA THR A 626 -4.32 12.31 -29.82
C THR A 626 -3.81 11.24 -30.79
N PRO A 627 -4.68 10.42 -31.39
CA PRO A 627 -4.27 9.50 -32.44
C PRO A 627 -3.45 10.27 -33.47
N VAL A 628 -2.33 9.71 -33.92
CA VAL A 628 -1.66 10.21 -35.11
C VAL A 628 -2.59 9.89 -36.28
N SER A 629 -3.57 10.77 -36.55
CA SER A 629 -4.14 10.85 -37.88
C SER A 629 -3.01 11.41 -38.74
N ALA A 630 -2.18 10.55 -39.31
CA ALA A 630 -1.52 10.93 -40.53
C ALA A 630 -2.66 11.33 -41.49
N ASN A 631 -2.83 12.64 -41.72
CA ASN A 631 -3.70 13.25 -42.74
C ASN A 631 -5.20 13.47 -42.42
N GLY A 632 -5.60 13.83 -41.19
CA GLY A 632 -6.95 14.40 -40.98
C GLY A 632 -8.13 13.49 -41.35
N PHE A 633 -7.92 12.17 -41.35
CA PHE A 633 -8.97 11.18 -41.52
C PHE A 633 -9.60 10.85 -40.16
N SER A 634 -10.92 10.63 -40.17
CA SER A 634 -11.71 10.13 -39.04
C SER A 634 -11.05 8.89 -38.39
N ALA A 635 -11.31 8.65 -37.10
CA ALA A 635 -10.88 7.43 -36.41
C ALA A 635 -11.13 6.18 -37.29
N PRO A 636 -10.23 5.18 -37.29
CA PRO A 636 -10.38 3.99 -38.12
C PRO A 636 -11.75 3.35 -37.87
N MET A 637 -12.48 2.98 -38.92
CA MET A 637 -13.73 2.21 -38.79
C MET A 637 -13.40 0.89 -38.08
N VAL A 638 -14.02 0.66 -36.91
CA VAL A 638 -13.85 -0.59 -36.15
C VAL A 638 -14.93 -1.57 -36.58
N ASP A 639 -14.53 -2.73 -37.07
CA ASP A 639 -15.44 -3.85 -37.34
C ASP A 639 -15.44 -4.80 -36.14
N GLU A 640 -16.62 -5.04 -35.56
CA GLU A 640 -16.78 -5.93 -34.40
C GLU A 640 -16.45 -7.39 -34.71
N SER A 641 -16.49 -7.78 -35.98
CA SER A 641 -16.19 -9.13 -36.43
C SER A 641 -14.73 -9.36 -36.82
N ASP A 642 -13.92 -8.29 -36.88
CA ASP A 642 -12.52 -8.34 -37.28
C ASP A 642 -11.60 -7.71 -36.22
N PRO A 643 -10.99 -8.54 -35.33
CA PRO A 643 -10.08 -8.10 -34.29
C PRO A 643 -8.85 -7.34 -34.80
N THR A 644 -8.52 -7.45 -36.10
CA THR A 644 -7.41 -6.71 -36.70
C THR A 644 -7.71 -5.22 -36.80
N THR A 645 -8.99 -4.84 -36.79
CA THR A 645 -9.41 -3.44 -36.73
C THR A 645 -9.23 -2.81 -35.36
N PHE A 646 -8.88 -3.60 -34.33
CA PHE A 646 -8.59 -3.07 -32.98
C PHE A 646 -7.17 -2.52 -32.84
N ILE A 647 -6.31 -2.71 -33.86
CA ILE A 647 -4.91 -2.34 -33.80
C ILE A 647 -4.56 -1.60 -35.08
N THR A 648 -3.93 -0.43 -34.94
CA THR A 648 -3.25 0.24 -36.05
C THR A 648 -1.82 0.52 -35.66
N TYR A 649 -0.92 0.63 -36.63
CA TYR A 649 0.48 0.96 -36.37
C TYR A 649 1.02 1.87 -37.45
N THR A 650 2.00 2.69 -37.09
CA THR A 650 2.75 3.50 -38.06
C THR A 650 4.24 3.32 -37.87
N ILE A 651 4.95 3.27 -38.99
CA ILE A 651 6.41 3.30 -39.05
C ILE A 651 6.77 4.70 -39.57
N PRO A 652 7.64 5.46 -38.90
CA PRO A 652 8.08 6.75 -39.42
C PRO A 652 8.64 6.63 -40.85
N GLU A 653 8.44 7.65 -41.69
CA GLU A 653 8.78 7.64 -43.13
C GLU A 653 10.27 7.38 -43.44
N HIS A 654 11.14 7.40 -42.43
CA HIS A 654 12.56 7.04 -42.54
C HIS A 654 12.81 5.68 -41.88
N ASP A 655 13.32 4.72 -42.66
CA ASP A 655 13.59 3.33 -42.26
C ASP A 655 14.63 3.21 -41.11
N ASP A 656 15.36 4.29 -40.82
CA ASP A 656 16.33 4.40 -39.72
C ASP A 656 15.69 4.70 -38.34
N SER A 657 14.36 4.82 -38.25
CA SER A 657 13.69 5.09 -36.96
C SER A 657 13.92 3.95 -35.96
N LYS A 658 14.39 4.28 -34.75
CA LYS A 658 14.58 3.31 -33.65
C LYS A 658 13.27 2.85 -32.99
N THR A 659 12.14 3.49 -33.33
CA THR A 659 10.82 3.23 -32.75
C THR A 659 9.73 3.15 -33.83
N PHE A 660 8.63 2.50 -33.48
CA PHE A 660 7.36 2.51 -34.22
C PHE A 660 6.22 2.79 -33.23
N THR A 661 5.05 3.20 -33.73
CA THR A 661 3.89 3.45 -32.86
C THR A 661 2.79 2.43 -33.12
N VAL A 662 2.11 2.03 -32.04
CA VAL A 662 0.96 1.12 -32.07
C VAL A 662 -0.21 1.81 -31.38
N SER A 663 -1.34 1.94 -32.06
CA SER A 663 -2.59 2.40 -31.46
C SER A 663 -3.50 1.22 -31.21
N ILE A 664 -3.92 1.07 -29.96
CA ILE A 664 -4.70 -0.06 -29.46
C ILE A 664 -6.09 0.45 -29.10
N ASN A 665 -7.11 -0.14 -29.70
CA ASN A 665 -8.50 0.16 -29.35
C ASN A 665 -8.89 -0.56 -28.05
N HIS A 666 -9.73 0.07 -27.23
CA HIS A 666 -10.20 -0.50 -25.96
C HIS A 666 -10.83 -1.90 -26.12
N ARG A 667 -11.45 -2.18 -27.28
CA ARG A 667 -12.11 -3.45 -27.60
C ARG A 667 -11.16 -4.66 -27.60
N LEU A 668 -9.85 -4.46 -27.85
CA LEU A 668 -8.87 -5.54 -27.69
C LEU A 668 -8.87 -6.05 -26.24
N PHE A 669 -8.93 -5.14 -25.27
CA PHE A 669 -8.98 -5.50 -23.86
C PHE A 669 -10.33 -6.09 -23.44
N ASP A 670 -11.44 -5.65 -24.06
CA ASP A 670 -12.75 -6.30 -23.87
C ASP A 670 -12.73 -7.77 -24.34
N ALA A 671 -12.15 -8.03 -25.51
CA ALA A 671 -12.01 -9.39 -26.06
C ALA A 671 -11.10 -10.26 -25.18
N LEU A 672 -9.96 -9.72 -24.73
CA LEU A 672 -9.06 -10.38 -23.78
C LEU A 672 -9.77 -10.72 -22.47
N ALA A 673 -10.45 -9.73 -21.86
CA ALA A 673 -11.17 -9.91 -20.61
C ALA A 673 -12.26 -10.98 -20.74
N LYS A 674 -13.04 -10.94 -21.82
CA LYS A 674 -14.06 -11.96 -22.10
C LYS A 674 -13.43 -13.34 -22.18
N ARG A 675 -12.37 -13.52 -22.98
CA ARG A 675 -11.67 -14.81 -23.11
C ARG A 675 -11.10 -15.29 -21.78
N THR A 676 -10.44 -14.43 -21.02
CA THR A 676 -9.91 -14.77 -19.70
C THR A 676 -11.01 -15.20 -18.73
N ARG A 677 -12.17 -14.51 -18.70
CA ARG A 677 -13.32 -14.91 -17.87
C ARG A 677 -13.85 -16.27 -18.27
N ASP A 678 -13.98 -16.55 -19.56
CA ASP A 678 -14.49 -17.83 -20.05
C ASP A 678 -13.54 -18.97 -19.64
N LEU A 679 -12.22 -18.76 -19.72
CA LEU A 679 -11.21 -19.72 -19.27
C LEU A 679 -11.20 -19.87 -17.73
N ILE A 680 -11.35 -18.79 -16.96
CA ILE A 680 -11.49 -18.87 -15.49
C ILE A 680 -12.71 -19.71 -15.10
N ASN A 681 -13.86 -19.48 -15.75
CA ASN A 681 -15.08 -20.26 -15.49
C ASN A 681 -14.93 -21.72 -15.92
N LEU A 682 -14.17 -22.01 -16.98
CA LEU A 682 -13.91 -23.37 -17.42
C LEU A 682 -12.97 -24.12 -16.46
N TYR A 683 -11.83 -23.51 -16.11
CA TYR A 683 -10.75 -24.19 -15.41
C TYR A 683 -10.82 -24.06 -13.90
N LEU A 684 -11.29 -22.92 -13.38
CA LEU A 684 -11.16 -22.58 -11.97
C LEU A 684 -12.49 -22.72 -11.22
N TRP A 685 -13.63 -22.42 -11.85
CA TRP A 685 -14.95 -22.52 -11.21
C TRP A 685 -15.44 -23.97 -11.07
N ASN A 686 -15.77 -24.38 -9.84
CA ASN A 686 -16.41 -25.67 -9.54
C ASN A 686 -17.87 -25.47 -9.15
N GLU A 687 -18.79 -25.91 -10.02
CA GLU A 687 -20.23 -25.75 -9.83
C GLU A 687 -20.77 -26.55 -8.62
N GLU A 688 -20.23 -27.75 -8.35
CA GLU A 688 -20.68 -28.61 -7.26
C GLU A 688 -20.20 -28.08 -5.90
N ALA A 689 -18.93 -27.71 -5.81
CA ALA A 689 -18.35 -27.12 -4.60
C ALA A 689 -18.79 -25.66 -4.40
N GLY A 690 -19.22 -24.96 -5.45
CA GLY A 690 -19.59 -23.55 -5.43
C GLY A 690 -18.42 -22.61 -5.12
N LEU A 691 -17.19 -22.99 -5.46
CA LEU A 691 -15.97 -22.23 -5.19
C LEU A 691 -15.07 -22.21 -6.43
N TYR A 692 -14.18 -21.23 -6.48
CA TYR A 692 -13.05 -21.24 -7.41
C TYR A 692 -11.84 -21.95 -6.80
N PHE A 693 -11.15 -22.75 -7.61
CA PHE A 693 -9.93 -23.47 -7.26
C PHE A 693 -8.85 -23.23 -8.30
N ASP A 694 -7.59 -23.41 -7.92
CA ASP A 694 -6.49 -23.33 -8.88
C ASP A 694 -6.48 -24.52 -9.82
N PHE A 695 -5.87 -24.35 -10.99
CA PHE A 695 -5.71 -25.40 -11.97
C PHE A 695 -4.24 -25.73 -12.18
N ASP A 696 -3.87 -27.00 -12.03
CA ASP A 696 -2.53 -27.50 -12.33
C ASP A 696 -2.41 -27.73 -13.83
N CYS A 697 -1.74 -26.79 -14.52
CA CYS A 697 -1.53 -26.85 -15.96
C CYS A 697 -0.63 -28.02 -16.39
N SER A 698 0.23 -28.53 -15.50
CA SER A 698 1.13 -29.65 -15.79
C SER A 698 0.40 -30.99 -15.80
N ARG A 699 -0.61 -31.14 -14.93
CA ARG A 699 -1.43 -32.36 -14.81
C ARG A 699 -2.80 -32.26 -15.48
N ALA A 700 -3.14 -31.08 -16.00
CA ALA A 700 -4.44 -30.77 -16.59
C ALA A 700 -5.60 -31.10 -15.64
N ASN A 701 -5.44 -30.75 -14.35
CA ASN A 701 -6.44 -31.06 -13.33
C ASN A 701 -6.64 -29.90 -12.35
N ARG A 702 -7.88 -29.74 -11.90
CA ARG A 702 -8.23 -28.76 -10.87
C ARG A 702 -7.77 -29.23 -9.50
N THR A 703 -7.27 -28.30 -8.70
CA THR A 703 -6.94 -28.51 -7.29
C THR A 703 -8.20 -28.58 -6.42
N THR A 704 -8.02 -28.97 -5.16
CA THR A 704 -9.10 -29.04 -4.16
C THR A 704 -8.80 -28.17 -2.92
N TYR A 705 -7.77 -27.33 -2.97
CA TYR A 705 -7.40 -26.47 -1.85
C TYR A 705 -8.36 -25.28 -1.74
N GLU A 706 -9.11 -25.21 -0.66
CA GLU A 706 -10.10 -24.16 -0.41
C GLU A 706 -9.37 -22.94 0.19
N SER A 707 -9.23 -21.89 -0.63
CA SER A 707 -8.62 -20.62 -0.23
C SER A 707 -9.61 -19.47 -0.30
N VAL A 708 -9.46 -18.50 0.60
CA VAL A 708 -10.30 -17.29 0.63
C VAL A 708 -10.15 -16.44 -0.64
N THR A 709 -9.09 -16.65 -1.43
CA THR A 709 -8.90 -15.95 -2.72
C THR A 709 -9.98 -16.31 -3.75
N THR A 710 -10.84 -17.31 -3.48
CA THR A 710 -12.09 -17.52 -4.21
C THR A 710 -13.01 -16.29 -4.24
N LEU A 711 -12.83 -15.32 -3.34
CA LEU A 711 -13.58 -14.06 -3.32
C LEU A 711 -12.97 -12.97 -4.21
N TRP A 712 -11.74 -13.14 -4.72
CA TRP A 712 -11.08 -12.15 -5.57
C TRP A 712 -11.77 -11.94 -6.93
N PRO A 713 -12.41 -12.96 -7.56
CA PRO A 713 -13.33 -12.76 -8.67
C PRO A 713 -14.44 -11.74 -8.40
N MET A 714 -14.91 -11.59 -7.15
CA MET A 714 -15.87 -10.55 -6.81
C MET A 714 -15.20 -9.17 -6.83
N TRP A 715 -14.03 -9.01 -6.21
CA TRP A 715 -13.27 -7.75 -6.27
C TRP A 715 -12.96 -7.32 -7.72
N ALA A 716 -12.65 -8.28 -8.58
CA ALA A 716 -12.40 -8.05 -10.00
C ALA A 716 -13.67 -7.79 -10.83
N SER A 717 -14.87 -7.89 -10.21
CA SER A 717 -16.17 -7.83 -10.90
C SER A 717 -16.33 -8.87 -12.01
N LEU A 718 -15.74 -10.06 -11.83
CA LEU A 718 -15.72 -11.16 -12.80
C LEU A 718 -16.89 -12.13 -12.63
N SER A 719 -17.25 -12.45 -11.38
CA SER A 719 -18.30 -13.43 -11.08
C SER A 719 -19.68 -12.93 -11.50
N ASN A 720 -20.51 -13.80 -12.06
CA ASN A 720 -21.89 -13.42 -12.33
C ASN A 720 -22.75 -13.56 -11.04
N PRO A 721 -23.94 -12.93 -10.99
CA PRO A 721 -24.80 -12.99 -9.79
C PRO A 721 -25.13 -14.41 -9.32
N ALA A 722 -25.38 -15.36 -10.23
CA ALA A 722 -25.69 -16.75 -9.87
C ALA A 722 -24.49 -17.47 -9.22
N GLN A 723 -23.26 -17.19 -9.69
CA GLN A 723 -22.05 -17.68 -9.05
C GLN A 723 -21.90 -17.11 -7.64
N VAL A 724 -22.16 -15.82 -7.45
CA VAL A 724 -22.07 -15.18 -6.13
C VAL A 724 -23.13 -15.72 -5.17
N ASP A 725 -24.37 -15.87 -5.61
CA ASP A 725 -25.46 -16.40 -4.79
C ASP A 725 -25.18 -17.83 -4.31
N ARG A 726 -24.51 -18.64 -5.14
CA ARG A 726 -24.03 -19.98 -4.76
C ARG A 726 -22.81 -19.91 -3.83
N MET A 727 -21.82 -19.11 -4.22
CA MET A 727 -20.50 -19.09 -3.58
C MET A 727 -20.55 -18.49 -2.18
N LEU A 728 -21.28 -17.39 -2.00
CA LEU A 728 -21.18 -16.58 -0.79
C LEU A 728 -21.58 -17.35 0.49
N PRO A 729 -22.72 -18.05 0.55
CA PRO A 729 -23.08 -18.84 1.75
C PRO A 729 -22.02 -19.91 2.07
N ILE A 730 -21.48 -20.56 1.03
CA ILE A 730 -20.47 -21.62 1.17
C ILE A 730 -19.14 -21.03 1.66
N ALA A 731 -18.66 -19.97 1.02
CA ALA A 731 -17.43 -19.28 1.38
C ALA A 731 -17.49 -18.74 2.81
N LEU A 732 -18.58 -18.08 3.22
CA LEU A 732 -18.72 -17.59 4.59
C LEU A 732 -18.72 -18.72 5.61
N SER A 733 -19.40 -19.85 5.33
CA SER A 733 -19.39 -21.01 6.23
C SER A 733 -18.00 -21.63 6.45
N LYS A 734 -17.09 -21.42 5.49
CA LYS A 734 -15.74 -21.99 5.48
C LYS A 734 -14.67 -21.06 6.01
N PHE A 735 -14.76 -19.77 5.67
CA PHE A 735 -13.68 -18.81 5.89
C PHE A 735 -14.00 -17.78 6.98
N GLU A 736 -15.27 -17.47 7.27
CA GLU A 736 -15.62 -16.54 8.34
C GLU A 736 -15.46 -17.19 9.71
N VAL A 737 -14.55 -16.64 10.51
CA VAL A 737 -14.31 -17.03 11.90
C VAL A 737 -14.45 -15.81 12.82
N ALA A 738 -14.23 -16.01 14.13
CA ALA A 738 -14.48 -14.98 15.14
C ALA A 738 -13.81 -13.62 14.83
N GLY A 739 -12.56 -13.65 14.37
CA GLY A 739 -11.72 -12.48 14.12
C GLY A 739 -11.64 -12.00 12.68
N GLY A 740 -12.39 -12.57 11.73
CA GLY A 740 -12.36 -12.19 10.31
C GLY A 740 -12.35 -13.39 9.38
N LEU A 741 -11.64 -13.30 8.26
CA LEU A 741 -11.46 -14.39 7.31
C LEU A 741 -10.12 -15.10 7.48
N VAL A 742 -10.13 -16.44 7.55
CA VAL A 742 -8.91 -17.27 7.45
C VAL A 742 -8.44 -17.39 6.00
N ALA A 743 -7.13 -17.53 5.77
CA ALA A 743 -6.54 -17.62 4.42
C ALA A 743 -6.95 -18.88 3.63
N GLY A 744 -7.23 -19.97 4.34
CA GLY A 744 -7.72 -21.25 3.80
C GLY A 744 -8.41 -22.07 4.87
N THR A 745 -9.05 -23.18 4.50
CA THR A 745 -9.73 -24.03 5.49
C THR A 745 -8.74 -24.92 6.24
N GLU A 746 -9.08 -25.28 7.48
CA GLU A 746 -8.29 -26.22 8.27
C GLU A 746 -8.14 -27.58 7.57
N SER A 747 -9.20 -28.04 6.90
CA SER A 747 -9.19 -29.28 6.12
C SER A 747 -8.22 -29.22 4.94
N SER A 748 -8.16 -28.11 4.21
CA SER A 748 -7.22 -27.95 3.09
C SER A 748 -5.78 -27.80 3.56
N ARG A 749 -5.52 -27.04 4.64
CA ARG A 749 -4.21 -27.02 5.30
C ARG A 749 -3.78 -28.43 5.68
N GLY A 750 -4.70 -29.26 6.19
CA GLY A 750 -4.43 -30.62 6.64
C GLY A 750 -3.75 -30.67 8.02
N PRO A 751 -3.31 -31.85 8.47
CA PRO A 751 -2.70 -32.03 9.79
C PRO A 751 -1.30 -31.40 9.87
N ILE A 752 -0.97 -30.86 11.05
CA ILE A 752 0.35 -30.27 11.36
C ILE A 752 1.15 -31.24 12.24
N SER A 753 2.43 -31.37 11.94
CA SER A 753 3.40 -32.18 12.70
C SER A 753 4.77 -31.49 12.71
N LEU A 754 5.76 -32.08 13.38
CA LEU A 754 7.14 -31.57 13.34
C LEU A 754 7.72 -31.61 11.91
N ASP A 755 7.37 -32.61 11.12
CA ASP A 755 7.80 -32.75 9.72
C ASP A 755 6.96 -31.93 8.73
N ARG A 756 5.81 -31.41 9.19
CA ARG A 756 4.87 -30.61 8.40
C ARG A 756 4.34 -29.44 9.27
N PRO A 757 5.21 -28.48 9.63
CA PRO A 757 4.87 -27.39 10.54
C PRO A 757 3.86 -26.42 9.91
N ASN A 758 3.14 -25.66 10.72
CA ASN A 758 2.16 -24.73 10.16
C ASN A 758 2.82 -23.64 9.30
N ARG A 759 2.12 -23.19 8.25
CA ARG A 759 2.58 -22.15 7.32
C ARG A 759 1.82 -20.85 7.54
N GLN A 760 2.48 -19.72 7.27
CA GLN A 760 1.94 -18.41 7.65
C GLN A 760 0.74 -17.94 6.82
N TRP A 761 0.59 -18.40 5.58
CA TRP A 761 -0.56 -18.11 4.71
C TRP A 761 -1.65 -19.19 4.74
N ASP A 762 -1.69 -20.00 5.80
CA ASP A 762 -2.71 -21.03 6.02
C ASP A 762 -3.52 -20.78 7.31
N TYR A 763 -4.58 -21.58 7.50
CA TYR A 763 -5.34 -21.62 8.75
C TYR A 763 -4.42 -21.79 9.98
N PRO A 764 -4.59 -21.03 11.07
CA PRO A 764 -5.73 -20.17 11.42
C PRO A 764 -5.53 -18.66 11.11
N PHE A 765 -4.56 -18.32 10.25
CA PHE A 765 -4.13 -16.93 10.09
C PHE A 765 -5.02 -16.16 9.12
N GLY A 766 -5.20 -14.87 9.43
CA GLY A 766 -5.89 -13.90 8.60
C GLY A 766 -4.95 -12.74 8.26
N TRP A 767 -5.01 -12.30 7.01
CA TRP A 767 -4.14 -11.28 6.45
C TRP A 767 -4.96 -10.10 5.94
N ALA A 768 -4.44 -8.88 6.15
CA ALA A 768 -5.11 -7.64 5.81
C ALA A 768 -5.54 -7.55 4.32
N PRO A 769 -4.70 -7.95 3.34
CA PRO A 769 -5.09 -8.00 1.92
C PRO A 769 -6.36 -8.81 1.67
N HIS A 770 -6.47 -10.03 2.23
CA HIS A 770 -7.63 -10.89 2.03
C HIS A 770 -8.91 -10.26 2.56
N GLN A 771 -8.82 -9.56 3.70
CA GLN A 771 -9.99 -8.87 4.26
C GLN A 771 -10.43 -7.71 3.36
N MET A 772 -9.49 -6.83 2.98
CA MET A 772 -9.80 -5.62 2.21
C MET A 772 -10.37 -5.93 0.83
N LEU A 773 -9.80 -6.92 0.12
CA LEU A 773 -10.32 -7.36 -1.17
C LEU A 773 -11.71 -7.98 -1.03
N ALA A 774 -11.94 -8.80 0.00
CA ALA A 774 -13.24 -9.39 0.27
C ALA A 774 -14.30 -8.33 0.60
N TRP A 775 -14.00 -7.35 1.47
CA TRP A 775 -14.95 -6.27 1.81
C TRP A 775 -15.38 -5.50 0.57
N LYS A 776 -14.42 -5.12 -0.28
CA LYS A 776 -14.68 -4.38 -1.51
C LYS A 776 -15.50 -5.21 -2.50
N GLY A 777 -15.14 -6.48 -2.71
CA GLY A 777 -15.88 -7.40 -3.57
C GLY A 777 -17.31 -7.62 -3.08
N LEU A 778 -17.51 -7.83 -1.77
CA LEU A 778 -18.84 -7.97 -1.17
C LEU A 778 -19.69 -6.72 -1.37
N ALA A 779 -19.13 -5.54 -1.10
CA ALA A 779 -19.85 -4.27 -1.28
C ALA A 779 -20.25 -4.01 -2.74
N GLN A 780 -19.38 -4.34 -3.70
CA GLN A 780 -19.67 -4.21 -5.14
C GLN A 780 -20.87 -5.09 -5.59
N TYR A 781 -21.11 -6.21 -4.92
CA TYR A 781 -22.22 -7.12 -5.23
C TYR A 781 -23.45 -6.90 -4.32
N GLY A 782 -23.49 -5.80 -3.56
CA GLY A 782 -24.63 -5.45 -2.72
C GLY A 782 -24.65 -6.10 -1.33
N TYR A 783 -23.62 -6.86 -0.96
CA TYR A 783 -23.49 -7.53 0.33
C TYR A 783 -22.73 -6.66 1.36
N ARG A 784 -23.10 -5.38 1.45
CA ARG A 784 -22.42 -4.41 2.32
C ARG A 784 -22.53 -4.77 3.80
N ASP A 785 -23.67 -5.28 4.25
CA ASP A 785 -23.88 -5.74 5.63
C ASP A 785 -22.89 -6.85 6.03
N VAL A 786 -22.60 -7.78 5.12
CA VAL A 786 -21.58 -8.81 5.31
C VAL A 786 -20.19 -8.19 5.37
N ALA A 787 -19.87 -7.23 4.49
CA ALA A 787 -18.61 -6.51 4.52
C ALA A 787 -18.41 -5.75 5.86
N GLU A 788 -19.43 -5.04 6.35
CA GLU A 788 -19.42 -4.35 7.65
C GLU A 788 -19.19 -5.34 8.81
N ARG A 789 -19.84 -6.50 8.79
CA ARG A 789 -19.66 -7.57 9.79
C ARG A 789 -18.21 -8.08 9.81
N LEU A 790 -17.67 -8.42 8.65
CA LEU A 790 -16.29 -8.93 8.54
C LEU A 790 -15.26 -7.86 8.92
N ALA A 791 -15.48 -6.61 8.52
CA ALA A 791 -14.62 -5.48 8.91
C ALA A 791 -14.66 -5.26 10.43
N TYR A 792 -15.83 -5.35 11.07
CA TYR A 792 -15.94 -5.25 12.52
C TYR A 792 -15.20 -6.40 13.23
N ARG A 793 -15.33 -7.65 12.76
CA ARG A 793 -14.60 -8.81 13.32
C ARG A 793 -13.08 -8.61 13.26
N TRP A 794 -12.58 -8.17 12.11
CA TRP A 794 -11.17 -7.84 11.92
C TRP A 794 -10.72 -6.71 12.86
N MET A 795 -11.45 -5.59 12.84
CA MET A 795 -11.17 -4.44 13.70
C MET A 795 -11.21 -4.78 15.18
N TYR A 796 -12.13 -5.64 15.62
CA TYR A 796 -12.17 -6.11 17.00
C TYR A 796 -10.88 -6.84 17.38
N THR A 797 -10.37 -7.72 16.51
CA THR A 797 -9.11 -8.45 16.75
C THR A 797 -7.92 -7.49 16.81
N VAL A 798 -7.84 -6.53 15.89
CA VAL A 798 -6.81 -5.47 15.90
C VAL A 798 -6.90 -4.64 17.18
N MET A 799 -8.09 -4.20 17.58
CA MET A 799 -8.31 -3.41 18.79
C MET A 799 -7.97 -4.18 20.05
N ARG A 800 -8.29 -5.48 20.10
CA ARG A 800 -7.88 -6.34 21.21
C ARG A 800 -6.36 -6.39 21.35
N ALA A 801 -5.65 -6.65 20.26
CA ALA A 801 -4.18 -6.63 20.27
C ALA A 801 -3.65 -5.26 20.75
N PHE A 802 -4.13 -4.18 20.14
CA PHE A 802 -3.71 -2.82 20.44
C PHE A 802 -3.96 -2.42 21.90
N VAL A 803 -5.12 -2.75 22.47
CA VAL A 803 -5.50 -2.38 23.84
C VAL A 803 -4.79 -3.25 24.88
N ASP A 804 -4.75 -4.57 24.65
CA ASP A 804 -4.28 -5.53 25.64
C ASP A 804 -2.73 -5.62 25.69
N PHE A 805 -2.05 -5.28 24.58
CA PHE A 805 -0.60 -5.49 24.41
C PHE A 805 0.12 -4.21 24.00
N ASN A 806 0.08 -3.21 24.88
CA ASN A 806 0.91 -2.00 24.82
C ASN A 806 0.88 -1.25 23.46
N GLY A 807 -0.25 -1.28 22.75
CA GLY A 807 -0.42 -0.60 21.47
C GLY A 807 0.17 -1.34 20.25
N VAL A 808 0.42 -2.65 20.34
CA VAL A 808 1.00 -3.47 19.27
C VAL A 808 0.15 -3.42 17.99
N VAL A 809 0.83 -3.37 16.85
CA VAL A 809 0.24 -3.50 15.50
C VAL A 809 1.18 -4.39 14.70
N VAL A 810 0.69 -5.57 14.30
CA VAL A 810 1.49 -6.64 13.68
C VAL A 810 1.16 -6.81 12.20
N GLU A 811 2.01 -7.56 11.49
CA GLU A 811 1.83 -7.97 10.10
C GLU A 811 0.54 -8.77 9.84
N LYS A 812 0.26 -9.78 10.67
CA LYS A 812 -0.81 -10.78 10.49
C LYS A 812 -1.39 -11.22 11.84
N LEU A 813 -2.60 -11.78 11.83
CA LEU A 813 -3.32 -12.18 13.04
C LEU A 813 -3.73 -13.65 13.00
N ASP A 814 -3.75 -14.32 14.15
CA ASP A 814 -4.58 -15.51 14.33
C ASP A 814 -6.02 -15.04 14.55
N VAL A 815 -6.86 -15.23 13.53
CA VAL A 815 -8.25 -14.77 13.54
C VAL A 815 -9.21 -15.77 14.17
N VAL A 816 -8.75 -16.98 14.47
CA VAL A 816 -9.53 -17.99 15.20
C VAL A 816 -9.37 -17.75 16.70
N GLY A 817 -8.13 -17.66 17.17
CA GLY A 817 -7.78 -17.32 18.55
C GLY A 817 -7.93 -15.84 18.90
N MET A 818 -8.13 -14.97 17.89
CA MET A 818 -8.19 -13.52 18.00
C MET A 818 -6.96 -12.94 18.74
N THR A 819 -5.78 -13.32 18.28
CA THR A 819 -4.50 -12.92 18.90
C THR A 819 -3.48 -12.47 17.86
N HIS A 820 -2.60 -11.57 18.29
CA HIS A 820 -1.44 -11.11 17.52
C HIS A 820 -0.24 -12.06 17.65
N ARG A 821 -0.35 -13.13 18.44
CA ARG A 821 0.74 -14.09 18.64
C ARG A 821 0.72 -15.13 17.54
N VAL A 822 1.62 -14.97 16.58
CA VAL A 822 1.85 -15.90 15.49
C VAL A 822 3.29 -16.40 15.58
N ALA A 823 3.44 -17.71 15.73
CA ALA A 823 4.74 -18.39 15.83
C ALA A 823 5.07 -19.24 14.59
N ALA A 824 4.23 -19.20 13.55
CA ALA A 824 4.51 -19.88 12.29
C ALA A 824 5.72 -19.21 11.61
N GLU A 825 6.65 -20.02 11.12
CA GLU A 825 7.88 -19.58 10.45
C GLU A 825 8.70 -18.59 11.31
N TYR A 826 8.96 -17.38 10.83
CA TYR A 826 9.69 -16.34 11.58
C TYR A 826 8.81 -15.57 12.58
N GLY A 827 7.53 -15.93 12.70
CA GLY A 827 6.57 -15.27 13.56
C GLY A 827 6.11 -13.91 13.03
N ASN A 828 5.70 -13.02 13.95
CA ASN A 828 5.19 -11.69 13.62
C ASN A 828 6.27 -10.61 13.72
N VAL A 829 6.39 -9.82 12.65
CA VAL A 829 7.11 -8.53 12.69
C VAL A 829 6.24 -7.48 13.39
N GLY A 830 6.86 -6.59 14.15
CA GLY A 830 6.19 -5.48 14.85
C GLY A 830 5.70 -5.78 16.27
N ALA A 831 5.86 -7.02 16.76
CA ALA A 831 5.57 -7.39 18.14
C ALA A 831 6.74 -7.12 19.11
N ASP A 832 7.98 -7.18 18.61
CA ASP A 832 9.19 -6.89 19.38
C ASP A 832 9.52 -5.38 19.28
N PHE A 833 9.12 -4.64 20.32
CA PHE A 833 9.44 -3.22 20.47
C PHE A 833 9.54 -2.87 21.95
N LYS A 834 10.25 -1.78 22.26
CA LYS A 834 10.36 -1.26 23.62
C LYS A 834 9.49 -0.02 23.76
N ARG A 835 8.59 -0.03 24.74
CA ARG A 835 7.72 1.08 25.17
C ARG A 835 6.71 1.60 24.15
N VAL A 836 7.13 1.97 22.93
CA VAL A 836 6.30 2.63 21.90
C VAL A 836 6.45 1.95 20.55
N VAL A 837 5.33 1.56 19.94
CA VAL A 837 5.27 1.19 18.53
C VAL A 837 5.41 2.43 17.67
N LYS A 838 6.38 2.40 16.74
CA LYS A 838 6.68 3.56 15.87
C LYS A 838 5.95 3.53 14.54
N GLU A 839 5.65 2.36 14.00
CA GLU A 839 5.35 2.22 12.56
C GLU A 839 4.19 1.26 12.25
N GLY A 840 3.96 0.24 13.10
CA GLY A 840 3.01 -0.83 12.76
C GLY A 840 3.45 -1.61 11.51
N PHE A 841 2.49 -1.93 10.64
CA PHE A 841 2.74 -2.58 9.35
C PHE A 841 1.82 -1.98 8.26
N GLY A 842 2.35 -1.69 7.07
CA GLY A 842 1.73 -0.91 6.00
C GLY A 842 0.29 -1.32 5.66
N TRP A 843 0.07 -2.57 5.23
CA TRP A 843 -1.30 -3.04 4.94
C TRP A 843 -2.20 -3.13 6.18
N MET A 844 -1.64 -3.24 7.39
CA MET A 844 -2.42 -3.41 8.61
C MET A 844 -2.96 -2.04 9.00
N ASN A 845 -2.09 -1.04 8.94
CA ASN A 845 -2.43 0.37 9.03
C ASN A 845 -3.51 0.72 8.00
N ALA A 846 -3.32 0.33 6.73
CA ALA A 846 -4.31 0.57 5.69
C ALA A 846 -5.66 -0.11 5.98
N SER A 847 -5.66 -1.36 6.43
CA SER A 847 -6.91 -2.08 6.74
C SER A 847 -7.71 -1.42 7.84
N VAL A 848 -7.05 -0.83 8.84
CA VAL A 848 -7.68 -0.04 9.89
C VAL A 848 -8.32 1.22 9.31
N LYS A 849 -7.58 1.97 8.50
CA LYS A 849 -8.06 3.22 7.90
C LYS A 849 -9.24 2.97 6.96
N VAL A 850 -9.11 2.00 6.06
CA VAL A 850 -10.16 1.61 5.11
C VAL A 850 -11.39 1.06 5.84
N ALA A 851 -11.22 0.20 6.84
CA ALA A 851 -12.35 -0.30 7.64
C ALA A 851 -13.10 0.85 8.32
N LEU A 852 -12.40 1.75 9.02
CA LEU A 852 -13.03 2.88 9.72
C LEU A 852 -13.73 3.86 8.77
N HIS A 853 -13.14 4.09 7.59
CA HIS A 853 -13.69 5.02 6.61
C HIS A 853 -14.91 4.44 5.86
N GLU A 854 -14.83 3.20 5.38
CA GLU A 854 -15.82 2.65 4.46
C GLU A 854 -16.83 1.68 5.08
N TYR A 855 -16.41 0.86 6.06
CA TYR A 855 -17.18 -0.31 6.51
C TYR A 855 -17.58 -0.25 8.00
N VAL A 856 -16.93 0.60 8.78
CA VAL A 856 -17.21 0.83 10.19
C VAL A 856 -17.46 2.32 10.51
N PRO A 857 -18.15 3.11 9.66
CA PRO A 857 -18.32 4.55 9.91
C PRO A 857 -19.35 4.83 11.02
N ARG A 858 -20.21 3.85 11.35
CA ARG A 858 -21.29 4.04 12.33
C ARG A 858 -20.71 4.30 13.73
N SER A 859 -21.17 5.38 14.37
CA SER A 859 -20.76 5.77 15.72
C SER A 859 -20.95 4.64 16.75
N LEU A 860 -22.00 3.82 16.57
CA LEU A 860 -22.25 2.65 17.41
C LEU A 860 -21.13 1.60 17.29
N TYR A 861 -20.66 1.27 16.09
CA TYR A 861 -19.57 0.32 15.91
C TYR A 861 -18.27 0.84 16.52
N ILE A 862 -17.95 2.12 16.29
CA ILE A 862 -16.77 2.77 16.88
C ILE A 862 -16.85 2.73 18.42
N ARG A 863 -18.01 3.05 18.99
CA ARG A 863 -18.24 2.98 20.45
C ARG A 863 -18.06 1.55 20.97
N ASN A 864 -18.62 0.56 20.29
CA ASN A 864 -18.50 -0.84 20.67
C ASN A 864 -17.04 -1.33 20.60
N LEU A 865 -16.29 -0.96 19.56
CA LEU A 865 -14.86 -1.26 19.43
C LEU A 865 -14.02 -0.60 20.54
N ASN A 866 -14.30 0.68 20.87
CA ASN A 866 -13.64 1.37 21.99
C ASN A 866 -13.85 0.69 23.34
N HIS A 867 -14.94 -0.07 23.49
CA HIS A 867 -15.26 -0.85 24.68
C HIS A 867 -14.93 -2.35 24.54
N LEU A 868 -14.30 -2.76 23.44
CA LEU A 868 -14.02 -4.16 23.10
C LEU A 868 -15.27 -5.05 23.25
N VAL A 869 -16.40 -4.62 22.68
CA VAL A 869 -17.62 -5.44 22.61
C VAL A 869 -17.44 -6.52 21.54
N PRO A 870 -17.53 -7.82 21.90
CA PRO A 870 -17.33 -8.92 20.95
C PRO A 870 -18.34 -8.88 19.79
N PRO A 871 -17.94 -9.28 18.57
CA PRO A 871 -18.81 -9.29 17.39
C PRO A 871 -20.12 -10.06 17.61
N GLU A 872 -20.09 -11.13 18.40
CA GLU A 872 -21.24 -11.98 18.70
C GLU A 872 -22.37 -11.19 19.37
N ARG A 873 -22.03 -10.18 20.18
CA ARG A 873 -23.01 -9.33 20.87
C ARG A 873 -23.51 -8.17 20.01
N VAL A 874 -22.79 -7.84 18.94
CA VAL A 874 -23.13 -6.74 18.03
C VAL A 874 -24.09 -7.24 16.95
N PHE A 875 -23.77 -8.38 16.34
CA PHE A 875 -24.48 -8.86 15.16
C PHE A 875 -25.46 -9.99 15.43
N PHE A 876 -25.44 -10.61 16.62
CA PHE A 876 -26.29 -11.77 16.90
C PHE A 876 -27.09 -11.60 18.19
N LYS A 877 -28.32 -12.11 18.18
CA LYS A 877 -29.19 -12.23 19.35
C LYS A 877 -29.53 -13.70 19.57
N VAL A 878 -29.61 -14.10 20.83
CA VAL A 878 -30.14 -15.40 21.24
C VAL A 878 -31.62 -15.22 21.52
N GLU A 879 -32.48 -15.88 20.76
CA GLU A 879 -33.92 -15.93 21.04
C GLU A 879 -34.23 -16.90 22.18
N GLY A 880 -35.44 -16.81 22.74
CA GLY A 880 -35.83 -17.52 23.97
C GLY A 880 -35.84 -19.05 23.88
N ASP A 881 -35.71 -19.61 22.68
CA ASP A 881 -35.59 -21.05 22.38
C ASP A 881 -34.13 -21.51 22.15
N GLY A 882 -33.15 -20.59 22.26
CA GLY A 882 -31.73 -20.87 22.07
C GLY A 882 -31.23 -20.73 20.63
N HIS A 883 -32.09 -20.34 19.67
CA HIS A 883 -31.66 -20.05 18.31
C HIS A 883 -30.90 -18.71 18.23
N ILE A 884 -29.78 -18.71 17.50
CA ILE A 884 -28.98 -17.51 17.23
C ILE A 884 -29.47 -16.90 15.92
N VAL A 885 -30.02 -15.69 15.99
CA VAL A 885 -30.45 -14.93 14.81
C VAL A 885 -29.52 -13.73 14.62
N VAL A 886 -29.25 -13.38 13.36
CA VAL A 886 -28.64 -12.08 13.05
C VAL A 886 -29.56 -11.01 13.61
N ALA A 887 -29.03 -10.13 14.45
CA ALA A 887 -29.75 -9.00 15.00
C ALA A 887 -30.14 -8.09 13.83
N ARG A 888 -31.33 -8.31 13.24
CA ARG A 888 -31.87 -7.43 12.22
C ARG A 888 -31.93 -6.03 12.81
N ASP A 889 -31.38 -5.08 12.07
CA ASP A 889 -31.29 -3.67 12.44
C ASP A 889 -32.72 -3.10 12.53
N GLN A 890 -33.33 -3.18 13.72
CA GLN A 890 -34.64 -2.57 13.98
C GLN A 890 -34.56 -1.04 14.12
N ARG A 891 -33.42 -0.39 13.82
CA ARG A 891 -33.17 1.02 14.13
C ARG A 891 -33.15 1.96 12.94
N SER A 892 -33.50 1.51 11.74
CA SER A 892 -33.61 2.40 10.56
C SER A 892 -34.79 3.38 10.62
N HIS A 893 -35.64 3.36 11.66
CA HIS A 893 -36.76 4.29 11.82
C HIS A 893 -36.71 5.21 13.05
N GLU A 894 -35.85 4.96 14.03
CA GLU A 894 -35.79 5.80 15.26
C GLU A 894 -34.66 6.84 15.22
N GLU A 895 -33.56 6.61 14.48
CA GLU A 895 -32.44 7.56 14.40
C GLU A 895 -32.70 8.76 13.46
N GLU A 896 -33.76 8.75 12.65
CA GLU A 896 -34.18 9.92 11.84
C GLU A 896 -34.92 10.99 12.65
N GLU A 897 -35.47 10.68 13.83
CA GLU A 897 -36.20 11.67 14.65
C GLU A 897 -35.32 12.41 15.66
N ASP A 898 -34.21 11.82 16.13
CA ASP A 898 -33.36 12.41 17.18
C ASP A 898 -32.31 13.44 16.67
N ILE A 899 -32.18 13.61 15.34
CA ILE A 899 -31.23 14.55 14.72
C ILE A 899 -31.82 15.98 14.57
N LYS A 900 -33.10 16.22 14.92
CA LYS A 900 -33.72 17.56 14.81
C LYS A 900 -33.51 18.51 16.01
N GLY A 901 -32.68 18.14 16.99
CA GLY A 901 -32.70 18.77 18.31
C GLY A 901 -31.51 19.62 18.77
N GLN A 902 -30.39 19.73 18.04
CA GLN A 902 -29.24 20.53 18.51
C GLN A 902 -28.55 21.34 17.39
N PRO A 903 -28.30 22.66 17.57
CA PRO A 903 -27.57 23.44 16.59
C PRO A 903 -26.07 23.18 16.76
N ILE A 904 -25.53 22.31 15.92
CA ILE A 904 -24.08 22.24 15.67
C ILE A 904 -23.81 23.17 14.49
N SER A 905 -23.01 24.20 14.72
CA SER A 905 -22.51 25.10 13.67
C SER A 905 -21.59 24.33 12.71
N PRO A 906 -21.86 24.29 11.40
CA PRO A 906 -21.02 23.58 10.45
C PRO A 906 -19.82 24.44 10.05
N SER A 907 -18.60 23.93 10.25
CA SER A 907 -17.45 24.39 9.47
C SER A 907 -17.50 23.70 8.11
N SER A 908 -17.63 24.50 7.06
CA SER A 908 -17.73 24.06 5.67
C SER A 908 -16.42 23.44 5.16
N SER A 909 -16.44 22.12 4.97
CA SER A 909 -15.52 21.36 4.11
C SER A 909 -16.35 20.26 3.42
N PRO A 910 -16.25 20.05 2.10
CA PRO A 910 -17.00 18.99 1.44
C PRO A 910 -16.42 17.62 1.78
N GLU A 911 -17.25 16.73 2.32
CA GLU A 911 -16.91 15.35 2.73
C GLU A 911 -16.70 14.42 1.52
N PRO A 912 -15.77 13.44 1.58
CA PRO A 912 -15.59 12.44 0.53
C PRO A 912 -16.69 11.37 0.57
N VAL A 913 -17.46 11.25 -0.52
CA VAL A 913 -18.29 10.07 -0.82
C VAL A 913 -17.59 9.30 -1.94
N PHE A 914 -17.17 8.06 -1.68
CA PHE A 914 -16.77 7.15 -2.74
C PHE A 914 -18.03 6.64 -3.45
N GLU A 915 -18.49 7.37 -4.46
CA GLU A 915 -19.51 6.85 -5.37
C GLU A 915 -18.99 5.68 -6.20
N ASP A 916 -19.94 4.78 -6.46
CA ASP A 916 -19.88 3.55 -7.24
C ASP A 916 -19.35 3.78 -8.68
N PRO A 917 -18.28 3.09 -9.12
CA PRO A 917 -17.80 3.16 -10.49
C PRO A 917 -18.68 2.41 -11.51
N SER A 918 -19.82 1.84 -11.10
CA SER A 918 -20.76 1.21 -12.04
C SER A 918 -21.63 2.20 -12.81
N THR A 919 -21.74 3.47 -12.37
CA THR A 919 -22.60 4.47 -13.03
C THR A 919 -22.04 5.90 -13.15
N GLY A 920 -20.83 6.20 -12.66
CA GLY A 920 -20.29 7.57 -12.69
C GLY A 920 -19.34 7.83 -13.86
N ASP A 921 -19.73 8.72 -14.77
CA ASP A 921 -18.83 9.30 -15.78
C ASP A 921 -17.69 10.06 -15.06
N ILE A 922 -16.43 9.69 -15.30
CA ILE A 922 -15.26 10.22 -14.58
C ILE A 922 -14.97 11.68 -15.00
N PHE A 923 -15.60 12.17 -16.07
CA PHE A 923 -15.47 13.53 -16.56
C PHE A 923 -16.85 14.10 -16.82
N GLY A 924 -17.25 15.12 -16.06
CA GLY A 924 -18.54 15.79 -16.24
C GLY A 924 -18.75 16.20 -17.71
N SER A 925 -19.83 15.71 -18.30
CA SER A 925 -20.23 16.04 -19.67
C SER A 925 -20.64 17.51 -19.76
N VAL A 926 -20.04 18.22 -20.72
CA VAL A 926 -20.46 19.55 -21.18
C VAL A 926 -21.89 19.46 -21.74
N GLU A 927 -22.75 20.34 -21.27
CA GLU A 927 -24.13 20.50 -21.71
C GLU A 927 -24.22 20.67 -23.23
N ASP A 928 -25.12 19.92 -23.87
CA ASP A 928 -25.79 20.44 -25.06
C ASP A 928 -27.29 20.13 -25.00
N SER A 929 -28.07 21.20 -25.05
CA SER A 929 -29.50 21.26 -24.79
C SER A 929 -30.32 20.92 -26.04
N SER A 930 -31.31 20.02 -25.95
CA SER A 930 -32.67 20.19 -26.51
C SER A 930 -33.60 18.99 -26.29
N PRO A 931 -34.94 19.19 -26.26
CA PRO A 931 -35.87 18.31 -25.57
C PRO A 931 -36.75 17.49 -26.50
N LEU A 932 -36.97 16.20 -26.19
CA LEU A 932 -38.11 15.46 -26.74
C LEU A 932 -38.82 14.62 -25.66
N ARG A 933 -40.01 15.13 -25.29
CA ARG A 933 -41.11 14.42 -24.61
C ARG A 933 -41.55 13.20 -25.42
N GLY A 934 -41.86 12.09 -24.74
CA GLY A 934 -42.59 10.98 -25.37
C GLY A 934 -42.91 9.79 -24.49
N MET A 935 -43.99 9.90 -23.71
CA MET A 935 -44.93 8.84 -23.32
C MET A 935 -44.43 7.55 -22.66
N MET A 936 -44.63 7.49 -21.33
CA MET A 936 -44.81 6.26 -20.57
C MET A 936 -46.11 5.54 -20.97
N SER A 937 -46.04 4.20 -21.05
CA SER A 937 -47.20 3.33 -20.82
C SER A 937 -46.74 2.12 -19.99
N HIS A 938 -47.32 1.98 -18.80
CA HIS A 938 -47.24 0.77 -17.97
C HIS A 938 -48.19 -0.30 -18.55
N PRO A 939 -47.93 -1.58 -18.23
CA PRO A 939 -48.93 -2.24 -17.40
C PRO A 939 -48.38 -2.98 -16.18
N SER A 940 -49.30 -3.08 -15.23
CA SER A 940 -49.29 -3.60 -13.88
C SER A 940 -49.18 -5.12 -13.73
N THR A 941 -48.70 -5.49 -12.54
CA THR A 941 -49.12 -6.60 -11.64
C THR A 941 -48.63 -8.03 -11.90
N GLY A 942 -47.70 -8.47 -11.04
CA GLY A 942 -47.52 -9.85 -10.59
C GLY A 942 -47.01 -9.84 -9.14
N GLY A 943 -47.77 -10.41 -8.20
CA GLY A 943 -47.51 -10.37 -6.77
C GLY A 943 -46.33 -11.25 -6.30
N PRO A 944 -45.93 -11.13 -5.02
CA PRO A 944 -44.72 -11.77 -4.50
C PRO A 944 -44.95 -13.27 -4.19
N PRO A 945 -43.94 -14.14 -4.40
CA PRO A 945 -44.01 -15.53 -3.97
C PRO A 945 -43.69 -15.67 -2.47
N SER A 946 -44.35 -16.63 -1.83
CA SER A 946 -44.22 -16.99 -0.41
C SER A 946 -42.87 -17.64 -0.07
N PRO A 947 -42.40 -17.61 1.19
CA PRO A 947 -41.10 -18.13 1.58
C PRO A 947 -41.10 -19.68 1.65
N ILE A 948 -40.05 -20.28 1.09
CA ILE A 948 -39.75 -21.72 1.19
C ILE A 948 -38.94 -21.96 2.47
N GLU A 949 -39.45 -22.85 3.32
CA GLU A 949 -38.75 -23.38 4.50
C GLU A 949 -37.55 -24.23 4.08
N VAL A 950 -36.34 -23.85 4.53
CA VAL A 950 -35.14 -24.70 4.46
C VAL A 950 -34.91 -25.31 5.84
N LYS A 951 -35.08 -26.63 5.94
CA LYS A 951 -34.68 -27.43 7.11
C LYS A 951 -33.16 -27.59 7.13
N ALA A 952 -32.55 -27.20 8.25
CA ALA A 952 -31.12 -27.38 8.50
C ALA A 952 -30.78 -28.85 8.84
N SER A 953 -29.67 -29.33 8.25
CA SER A 953 -28.85 -30.44 8.74
C SER A 953 -27.40 -29.99 8.72
#